data_AF-A0A656HG25-F1
#
_entry.id   AF-A0A656HG25-F1
#
_cell.length_a   1.000
_cell.length_b   1.000
_cell.length_c   1.000
_cell.angle_alpha   90.00
_cell.angle_beta   90.00
_cell.angle_gamma   90.00
#
_symmetry.space_group_name_H-M   'P 1'
#
loop_
_entity.id
_entity.type
_entity.pdbx_description
1 polymer ?
#
loop_
_entity_poly.entity_id
_entity_poly.type
_entity_poly.pdbx_seq_one_letter_code
_entity_poly.pdbx_strand_id
1 'polypeptide(L)'
;MQSRTTLRKLLGLSTSALLLAGNSAWAAQTLEYTIRWDTSDNRYHVFMKPNATPTRDMSLTGQITIIVPHAEGTDKFTVTGKKVPVLDTNWKNDSRVDTPSERPDSDYISFSLSIDEPSAFAWQAGVEQEVLSFNNSATCLGPVSLMDNTDPFMPPNSTNTNPGNQFTNLGWGTAGENNYLGNYDSNIADCRDSLDDDGDGLKNGDERLGGTDPGNPDSDGDGLSDGVEVNTTKTDPKNPDSDGDGIDDKTEVGTDPNNPTNTDSDTLINALDPDDDNDGVLTKNENYNGGTPLDDDTDGDKIPDYLDTDDDGDNIPSASEGNDPNKDGSPADAIDTDGDKIPDYLDKNNTDGPKADPDGDGLTNEQEQALGTDPTKADTDGDGLPDNVEVNTTKTDPTKVDSDGDGIDDKTEVGADPTKPTNSDGDTLINALDPDDDNDGVLTKNENYNGGTPLDDDTDGDKIPDYLDTDDDGDNIPSASEGNDPNKDGSPADATDTDGDKIPDYLDKNSTDGPKADPDGDGLTNEQEQALGTDPTKADTDGDGLPDNVEVNTTKTDPTKVDSDGDGIDDKTEVGIDPTKPTNSDGDTLINALDPDDDNDGVLTKNENYNGGTPLDDDTDGDKIPDYLDTDDDGDNIPTASEGNDPNKDGSPADATDTDGDKIPDYLDKNSTDGPKADPDGDGLTNEQEQALGTDPTKADTDGDGLPDNVEVNTTKTDPTKVDSDGDGIDDKTEVGSDPTKPTNSDGDTLINALDPDDDNDGILTKNENYNGGTPLDDDTDGDKIPDYLDTDDDGDNIPSASEGNDPNKDGSPADATDTDGDNIPDYLDTSPNGVKLQVKVMLQGAYDSTTGMMKDTLRSQGLIPLAQPYNMGIYSYAGKETTTLARLATTGNDAPVDWVLVELRDPTTPTTVKARMAALVQRDGDVMDATTGSTSLLLPGMASGNYYVAIHHRNHLGVMTAGQVNLNTVSPTMVNFIAKTTATWGEYGRYDPSAAGSTALLWAGNANIDKRVIANGQNADTTLILGTVLPLENLSSSTNYRLPGYLTTDTNMDGVTIFAGPYNDVNLLLGDVLMHPNNSLIPNANFIINRQVP
;
A
#
# COMPACT_ATOMS: atom_id res chain seq x y z
N MET A 1 -48.25 -33.38 -60.42
CA MET A 1 -48.97 -32.10 -60.30
C MET A 1 -47.91 -31.03 -60.09
N GLN A 2 -47.37 -30.56 -61.22
CA GLN A 2 -47.43 -29.18 -61.75
C GLN A 2 -46.51 -28.21 -60.98
N SER A 3 -45.50 -27.54 -61.55
CA SER A 3 -44.83 -27.58 -62.86
C SER A 3 -43.57 -26.68 -62.81
N ARG A 4 -42.39 -27.25 -63.13
CA ARG A 4 -41.26 -26.76 -63.98
C ARG A 4 -41.10 -25.23 -64.19
N THR A 5 -39.90 -24.61 -64.28
CA THR A 5 -38.78 -24.82 -65.24
C THR A 5 -37.69 -23.74 -64.92
N THR A 6 -36.42 -24.05 -64.56
CA THR A 6 -35.18 -24.10 -65.41
C THR A 6 -34.48 -22.74 -65.66
N LEU A 7 -33.18 -22.54 -65.37
CA LEU A 7 -31.97 -22.81 -66.20
C LEU A 7 -30.67 -22.66 -65.33
N ARG A 8 -29.78 -23.67 -65.17
CA ARG A 8 -28.65 -24.20 -66.01
C ARG A 8 -27.28 -23.51 -65.70
N LYS A 9 -26.25 -24.20 -65.15
CA LYS A 9 -25.35 -25.31 -65.63
C LYS A 9 -24.15 -24.86 -66.49
N LEU A 10 -22.92 -25.20 -66.05
CA LEU A 10 -21.77 -25.88 -66.72
C LEU A 10 -20.50 -25.63 -65.85
N LEU A 11 -19.58 -26.53 -65.47
CA LEU A 11 -19.13 -27.90 -65.79
C LEU A 11 -18.76 -28.61 -64.45
N GLY A 12 -18.58 -29.91 -64.22
CA GLY A 12 -18.43 -31.09 -65.08
C GLY A 12 -17.35 -32.04 -64.51
N LEU A 13 -17.71 -32.89 -63.55
CA LEU A 13 -17.16 -34.23 -63.16
C LEU A 13 -15.68 -34.60 -63.48
N SER A 14 -14.93 -35.00 -62.44
CA SER A 14 -14.42 -36.39 -62.34
C SER A 14 -14.13 -36.80 -60.89
N THR A 15 -14.81 -37.84 -60.43
CA THR A 15 -14.55 -38.57 -59.19
C THR A 15 -13.30 -39.44 -59.33
N SER A 16 -12.36 -39.33 -58.38
CA SER A 16 -11.55 -40.45 -57.90
C SER A 16 -11.40 -40.30 -56.39
N ALA A 17 -11.76 -41.37 -55.69
CA ALA A 17 -11.96 -41.44 -54.27
C ALA A 17 -10.63 -41.32 -53.51
N LEU A 18 -10.63 -40.49 -52.46
CA LEU A 18 -9.82 -40.75 -51.28
C LEU A 18 -10.75 -40.66 -50.07
N LEU A 19 -10.80 -41.76 -49.31
CA LEU A 19 -11.50 -41.84 -48.04
C LEU A 19 -11.00 -40.72 -47.12
N LEU A 20 -11.89 -39.86 -46.66
CA LEU A 20 -11.77 -39.21 -45.36
C LEU A 20 -13.09 -39.42 -44.66
N ALA A 21 -13.00 -40.17 -43.56
CA ALA A 21 -14.09 -40.39 -42.65
C ALA A 21 -14.67 -39.04 -42.23
N GLY A 22 -15.99 -38.91 -42.32
CA GLY A 22 -16.68 -37.80 -41.68
C GLY A 22 -16.53 -37.95 -40.18
N ASN A 23 -15.55 -37.25 -39.61
CA ASN A 23 -15.71 -36.71 -38.27
C ASN A 23 -16.49 -35.42 -38.45
N SER A 24 -17.76 -35.46 -38.05
CA SER A 24 -18.52 -34.28 -37.72
C SER A 24 -17.80 -33.63 -36.54
N ALA A 25 -16.83 -32.75 -36.80
CA ALA A 25 -16.29 -31.86 -35.78
C ALA A 25 -17.45 -30.92 -35.43
N TRP A 26 -18.01 -31.12 -34.24
CA TRP A 26 -18.83 -30.10 -33.60
C TRP A 26 -17.95 -28.85 -33.50
N ALA A 27 -18.48 -27.69 -33.86
CA ALA A 27 -17.76 -26.43 -33.71
C ALA A 27 -17.25 -26.33 -32.27
N ALA A 28 -15.94 -26.24 -32.11
CA ALA A 28 -15.36 -26.00 -30.81
C ALA A 28 -15.74 -24.56 -30.43
N GLN A 29 -16.38 -24.40 -29.29
CA GLN A 29 -16.38 -23.10 -28.62
C GLN A 29 -14.93 -22.84 -28.20
N THR A 30 -14.36 -21.73 -28.64
CA THR A 30 -12.91 -21.50 -28.61
C THR A 30 -12.55 -20.11 -28.13
N LEU A 31 -13.52 -19.23 -27.85
CA LEU A 31 -13.25 -17.83 -27.51
C LEU A 31 -13.84 -17.48 -26.14
N GLU A 32 -13.00 -17.02 -25.23
CA GLU A 32 -13.38 -16.65 -23.86
C GLU A 32 -13.25 -15.14 -23.65
N TYR A 33 -14.12 -14.55 -22.82
CA TYR A 33 -14.15 -13.10 -22.59
C TYR A 33 -13.86 -12.76 -21.12
N THR A 34 -13.36 -11.56 -20.86
CA THR A 34 -13.31 -11.00 -19.50
C THR A 34 -13.49 -9.48 -19.55
N ILE A 35 -13.87 -8.90 -18.41
CA ILE A 35 -13.93 -7.46 -18.22
C ILE A 35 -13.14 -7.08 -16.97
N ARG A 36 -12.34 -6.03 -17.06
CA ARG A 36 -11.54 -5.49 -15.96
C ARG A 36 -11.77 -3.99 -15.83
N TRP A 37 -11.65 -3.48 -14.62
CA TRP A 37 -11.57 -2.04 -14.37
C TRP A 37 -10.09 -1.67 -14.30
N ASP A 38 -9.70 -0.63 -15.02
CA ASP A 38 -8.34 -0.10 -14.99
C ASP A 38 -8.32 1.22 -14.20
N THR A 39 -7.59 1.24 -13.09
CA THR A 39 -7.48 2.40 -12.18
C THR A 39 -6.59 3.50 -12.74
N SER A 40 -5.72 3.21 -13.73
CA SER A 40 -4.81 4.18 -14.34
C SER A 40 -5.55 5.14 -15.28
N ASP A 41 -6.51 4.64 -16.06
CA ASP A 41 -7.27 5.44 -17.02
C ASP A 41 -8.78 5.55 -16.71
N ASN A 42 -9.22 4.90 -15.63
CA ASN A 42 -10.58 4.89 -15.08
C ASN A 42 -11.63 4.42 -16.09
N ARG A 43 -11.39 3.24 -16.70
CA ARG A 43 -12.25 2.65 -17.72
C ARG A 43 -12.50 1.17 -17.48
N TYR A 44 -13.60 0.70 -18.07
CA TYR A 44 -13.85 -0.72 -18.26
C TYR A 44 -13.16 -1.19 -19.54
N HIS A 45 -12.32 -2.22 -19.43
CA HIS A 45 -11.65 -2.88 -20.55
C HIS A 45 -12.22 -4.28 -20.75
N VAL A 46 -12.59 -4.60 -21.99
CA VAL A 46 -13.12 -5.90 -22.36
C VAL A 46 -12.11 -6.62 -23.25
N PHE A 47 -11.73 -7.81 -22.84
CA PHE A 47 -10.74 -8.64 -23.52
C PHE A 47 -11.36 -9.92 -24.05
N MET A 48 -10.77 -10.44 -25.12
CA MET A 48 -11.12 -11.72 -25.72
C MET A 48 -9.85 -12.54 -25.90
N LYS A 49 -9.89 -13.82 -25.51
CA LYS A 49 -8.77 -14.76 -25.62
C LYS A 49 -9.23 -16.05 -26.31
N PRO A 50 -8.62 -16.44 -27.43
CA PRO A 50 -8.97 -17.69 -28.09
C PRO A 50 -8.11 -18.87 -27.59
N ASN A 51 -8.74 -20.02 -27.36
CA ASN A 51 -8.05 -21.25 -26.97
C ASN A 51 -7.44 -22.01 -28.15
N ALA A 52 -7.65 -21.53 -29.38
CA ALA A 52 -7.06 -22.08 -30.59
C ALA A 52 -6.97 -21.01 -31.69
N THR A 53 -5.92 -21.05 -32.51
CA THR A 53 -5.78 -20.17 -33.68
C THR A 53 -6.77 -20.59 -34.78
N PRO A 54 -7.52 -19.67 -35.41
CA PRO A 54 -8.48 -20.03 -36.45
C PRO A 54 -7.75 -20.50 -37.71
N THR A 55 -8.21 -21.61 -38.29
CA THR A 55 -7.63 -22.16 -39.54
C THR A 55 -7.71 -21.18 -40.73
N ARG A 56 -8.62 -20.22 -40.64
CA ARG A 56 -8.71 -19.06 -41.51
C ARG A 56 -9.36 -17.93 -40.72
N ASP A 57 -8.61 -16.88 -40.42
CA ASP A 57 -9.15 -15.75 -39.67
C ASP A 57 -10.14 -14.95 -40.52
N MET A 58 -11.43 -15.25 -40.33
CA MET A 58 -12.53 -14.55 -40.97
C MET A 58 -13.64 -14.37 -39.95
N SER A 59 -13.46 -13.34 -39.14
CA SER A 59 -14.43 -12.84 -38.17
C SER A 59 -15.61 -12.19 -38.92
N LEU A 60 -16.85 -12.47 -38.47
CA LEU A 60 -18.07 -12.03 -39.15
C LEU A 60 -18.95 -11.14 -38.27
N THR A 61 -19.32 -11.63 -37.09
CA THR A 61 -20.26 -10.95 -36.18
C THR A 61 -19.90 -11.28 -34.74
N GLY A 62 -20.18 -10.35 -33.83
CA GLY A 62 -20.01 -10.54 -32.40
C GLY A 62 -21.04 -9.75 -31.60
N GLN A 63 -21.35 -10.23 -30.41
CA GLN A 63 -22.14 -9.57 -29.39
C GLN A 63 -21.48 -9.78 -28.03
N ILE A 64 -21.35 -8.69 -27.29
CA ILE A 64 -20.89 -8.67 -25.90
C ILE A 64 -21.99 -8.01 -25.08
N THR A 65 -22.38 -8.61 -23.96
CA THR A 65 -23.38 -8.04 -23.05
C THR A 65 -22.79 -7.93 -21.65
N ILE A 66 -22.91 -6.74 -21.09
CA ILE A 66 -22.57 -6.46 -19.70
C ILE A 66 -23.83 -6.40 -18.84
N ILE A 67 -23.67 -6.76 -17.56
CA ILE A 67 -24.65 -6.63 -16.50
C ILE A 67 -24.17 -5.49 -15.59
N VAL A 68 -25.04 -4.50 -15.37
CA VAL A 68 -24.73 -3.33 -14.54
C VAL A 68 -25.81 -3.13 -13.46
N PRO A 69 -25.51 -2.50 -12.32
CA PRO A 69 -26.52 -2.14 -11.33
C PRO A 69 -27.62 -1.27 -11.93
N HIS A 70 -28.87 -1.57 -11.61
CA HIS A 70 -29.99 -0.75 -12.09
C HIS A 70 -30.06 0.58 -11.34
N ALA A 71 -30.20 1.67 -12.10
CA ALA A 71 -30.53 2.98 -11.58
C ALA A 71 -31.27 3.86 -12.60
N GLU A 72 -31.89 4.92 -12.10
CA GLU A 72 -32.69 5.87 -12.87
C GLU A 72 -32.14 7.29 -12.74
N GLY A 73 -32.46 8.16 -13.70
CA GLY A 73 -32.05 9.56 -13.64
C GLY A 73 -30.57 9.77 -13.92
N THR A 74 -29.88 10.52 -13.04
CA THR A 74 -28.45 10.87 -13.19
C THR A 74 -27.52 9.71 -12.85
N ASP A 75 -27.97 8.75 -12.05
CA ASP A 75 -27.19 7.59 -11.62
C ASP A 75 -27.31 6.40 -12.60
N LYS A 76 -28.06 6.59 -13.69
CA LYS A 76 -28.27 5.57 -14.72
C LYS A 76 -26.99 5.29 -15.51
N PHE A 77 -26.49 4.06 -15.44
CA PHE A 77 -25.28 3.62 -16.14
C PHE A 77 -25.33 3.99 -17.63
N THR A 78 -24.39 4.83 -18.06
CA THR A 78 -24.36 5.42 -19.40
C THR A 78 -22.95 5.27 -19.99
N VAL A 79 -22.85 4.44 -21.02
CA VAL A 79 -21.61 4.18 -21.73
C VAL A 79 -21.16 5.43 -22.50
N THR A 80 -19.95 5.91 -22.20
CA THR A 80 -19.31 7.06 -22.84
C THR A 80 -17.84 6.77 -23.15
N GLY A 81 -17.16 7.69 -23.84
CA GLY A 81 -15.71 7.63 -24.05
C GLY A 81 -15.19 6.46 -24.88
N LYS A 82 -16.05 5.60 -25.44
CA LYS A 82 -15.72 4.32 -26.10
C LYS A 82 -14.47 4.37 -27.01
N LYS A 83 -13.50 3.51 -26.73
CA LYS A 83 -12.29 3.24 -27.53
C LYS A 83 -12.36 1.82 -28.12
N VAL A 84 -11.82 1.64 -29.32
CA VAL A 84 -11.77 0.35 -30.02
C VAL A 84 -10.34 0.18 -30.55
N PRO A 85 -9.50 -0.60 -29.88
CA PRO A 85 -8.06 -0.70 -30.20
C PRO A 85 -7.78 -1.58 -31.43
N VAL A 86 -8.66 -2.55 -31.74
CA VAL A 86 -8.53 -3.36 -32.97
C VAL A 86 -8.99 -2.54 -34.17
N LEU A 87 -8.01 -2.13 -35.00
CA LEU A 87 -8.25 -1.39 -36.24
C LEU A 87 -9.23 -2.15 -37.16
N ASP A 88 -9.99 -1.42 -37.98
CA ASP A 88 -11.00 -1.97 -38.90
C ASP A 88 -12.15 -2.76 -38.24
N THR A 89 -12.36 -2.57 -36.93
CA THR A 89 -13.52 -3.06 -36.19
C THR A 89 -14.28 -1.91 -35.53
N ASN A 90 -15.57 -2.12 -35.25
CA ASN A 90 -16.40 -1.14 -34.56
C ASN A 90 -17.48 -1.80 -33.73
N TRP A 91 -17.47 -1.54 -32.43
CA TRP A 91 -18.49 -2.00 -31.48
C TRP A 91 -19.56 -0.96 -31.26
N LYS A 92 -20.84 -1.28 -31.45
CA LYS A 92 -21.95 -0.35 -31.24
C LYS A 92 -22.80 -0.80 -30.07
N ASN A 93 -23.09 0.11 -29.14
CA ASN A 93 -24.09 -0.11 -28.10
C ASN A 93 -25.48 0.01 -28.76
N ASP A 94 -26.10 -1.13 -29.07
CA ASP A 94 -27.31 -1.21 -29.90
C ASP A 94 -28.56 -1.66 -29.12
N SER A 95 -28.39 -2.16 -27.89
CA SER A 95 -29.49 -2.69 -27.09
C SER A 95 -29.29 -2.48 -25.59
N ARG A 96 -30.38 -2.13 -24.89
CA ARG A 96 -30.45 -2.04 -23.43
C ARG A 96 -31.75 -2.67 -22.94
N VAL A 97 -31.67 -3.46 -21.88
CA VAL A 97 -32.83 -4.03 -21.17
C VAL A 97 -32.78 -3.55 -19.73
N ASP A 98 -33.75 -2.73 -19.35
CA ASP A 98 -33.81 -2.10 -18.03
C ASP A 98 -34.71 -2.93 -17.12
N THR A 99 -34.23 -3.35 -15.95
CA THR A 99 -35.03 -4.04 -14.90
C THR A 99 -35.94 -5.16 -15.40
N PRO A 100 -35.41 -6.22 -16.01
CA PRO A 100 -36.23 -7.39 -16.31
C PRO A 100 -36.86 -7.94 -15.03
N SER A 101 -38.10 -8.42 -15.10
CA SER A 101 -38.86 -8.88 -13.92
C SER A 101 -38.18 -9.96 -13.09
N GLU A 102 -37.25 -10.69 -13.70
CA GLU A 102 -36.45 -11.78 -13.15
C GLU A 102 -35.22 -11.29 -12.38
N ARG A 103 -34.69 -10.10 -12.73
CA ARG A 103 -33.53 -9.43 -12.12
C ARG A 103 -33.82 -7.93 -12.03
N PRO A 104 -34.69 -7.50 -11.09
CA PRO A 104 -35.14 -6.11 -10.99
C PRO A 104 -34.04 -5.14 -10.53
N ASP A 105 -32.90 -5.68 -10.11
CA ASP A 105 -31.71 -5.02 -9.58
C ASP A 105 -30.64 -4.74 -10.65
N SER A 106 -30.81 -5.21 -11.89
CA SER A 106 -29.77 -5.10 -12.93
C SER A 106 -30.32 -4.61 -14.26
N ASP A 107 -29.46 -3.88 -15.00
CA ASP A 107 -29.66 -3.55 -16.41
C ASP A 107 -28.68 -4.34 -17.27
N TYR A 108 -29.10 -4.70 -18.49
CA TYR A 108 -28.28 -5.42 -19.46
C TYR A 108 -28.00 -4.52 -20.65
N ILE A 109 -26.72 -4.35 -21.02
CA ILE A 109 -26.29 -3.50 -22.13
C ILE A 109 -25.51 -4.35 -23.12
N SER A 110 -25.95 -4.38 -24.39
CA SER A 110 -25.33 -5.19 -25.44
C SER A 110 -24.62 -4.35 -26.50
N PHE A 111 -23.41 -4.77 -26.83
CA PHE A 111 -22.55 -4.23 -27.87
C PHE A 111 -22.53 -5.19 -29.06
N SER A 112 -22.82 -4.68 -30.26
CA SER A 112 -22.70 -5.46 -31.50
C SER A 112 -21.44 -5.07 -32.26
N LEU A 113 -20.72 -6.08 -32.76
CA LEU A 113 -19.54 -5.90 -33.59
C LEU A 113 -19.92 -5.71 -35.07
N SER A 114 -19.32 -4.69 -35.69
CA SER A 114 -19.25 -4.47 -37.13
C SER A 114 -17.78 -4.55 -37.54
N ILE A 115 -17.49 -5.29 -38.61
CA ILE A 115 -16.13 -5.54 -39.09
C ILE A 115 -16.01 -5.00 -40.51
N ASP A 116 -15.00 -4.16 -40.74
CA ASP A 116 -14.67 -3.63 -42.06
C ASP A 116 -13.67 -4.57 -42.77
N GLU A 117 -12.69 -5.13 -42.04
CA GLU A 117 -11.77 -6.16 -42.54
C GLU A 117 -11.90 -7.49 -41.77
N PRO A 118 -12.34 -8.61 -42.41
CA PRO A 118 -12.63 -9.87 -41.73
C PRO A 118 -11.47 -10.51 -40.95
N SER A 119 -10.23 -10.15 -41.24
CA SER A 119 -9.01 -10.65 -40.57
C SER A 119 -8.43 -9.63 -39.58
N ALA A 120 -9.18 -8.61 -39.19
CA ALA A 120 -8.70 -7.50 -38.36
C ALA A 120 -8.13 -7.90 -36.99
N PHE A 121 -8.66 -8.97 -36.38
CA PHE A 121 -8.22 -9.42 -35.05
C PHE A 121 -6.87 -10.13 -35.09
N ALA A 122 -6.51 -10.77 -36.21
CA ALA A 122 -5.30 -11.57 -36.36
C ALA A 122 -5.12 -12.60 -35.22
N TRP A 123 -6.18 -13.35 -34.92
CA TRP A 123 -6.25 -14.20 -33.73
C TRP A 123 -5.09 -15.20 -33.63
N GLN A 124 -4.49 -15.30 -32.46
CA GLN A 124 -3.49 -16.31 -32.09
C GLN A 124 -3.93 -17.00 -30.79
N ALA A 125 -3.77 -18.33 -30.71
CA ALA A 125 -4.12 -19.10 -29.53
C ALA A 125 -3.42 -18.55 -28.28
N GLY A 126 -4.14 -18.42 -27.17
CA GLY A 126 -3.62 -17.95 -25.88
C GLY A 126 -3.40 -16.43 -25.80
N VAL A 127 -3.34 -15.72 -26.93
CA VAL A 127 -3.10 -14.27 -26.94
C VAL A 127 -4.38 -13.53 -26.60
N GLU A 128 -4.37 -12.85 -25.47
CA GLU A 128 -5.42 -11.95 -25.02
C GLU A 128 -5.39 -10.66 -25.85
N GLN A 129 -6.56 -10.17 -26.28
CA GLN A 129 -6.67 -8.93 -27.04
C GLN A 129 -7.78 -8.06 -26.47
N GLU A 130 -7.47 -6.78 -26.18
CA GLU A 130 -8.50 -5.80 -25.86
C GLU A 130 -9.35 -5.55 -27.10
N VAL A 131 -10.67 -5.62 -26.97
CA VAL A 131 -11.59 -5.40 -28.10
C VAL A 131 -12.45 -4.16 -27.95
N LEU A 132 -12.62 -3.67 -26.72
CA LEU A 132 -13.49 -2.55 -26.41
C LEU A 132 -13.18 -2.02 -25.01
N SER A 133 -13.04 -0.69 -24.88
CA SER A 133 -13.04 -0.04 -23.56
C SER A 133 -13.96 1.18 -23.52
N PHE A 134 -14.54 1.49 -22.37
CA PHE A 134 -15.52 2.58 -22.20
C PHE A 134 -15.58 3.12 -20.77
N ASN A 135 -16.12 4.32 -20.58
CA ASN A 135 -16.42 4.89 -19.27
C ASN A 135 -17.92 4.80 -18.96
N ASN A 136 -18.25 4.87 -17.67
CA ASN A 136 -19.59 5.20 -17.20
C ASN A 136 -19.65 6.69 -16.82
N SER A 137 -20.60 7.45 -17.36
CA SER A 137 -20.77 8.87 -17.00
C SER A 137 -21.69 9.10 -15.78
N ALA A 138 -22.18 8.04 -15.15
CA ALA A 138 -23.01 8.09 -13.95
C ALA A 138 -22.21 7.75 -12.69
N THR A 139 -22.79 8.01 -11.51
CA THR A 139 -22.21 7.63 -10.22
C THR A 139 -21.91 6.12 -10.19
N CYS A 140 -20.75 5.74 -9.64
CA CYS A 140 -20.41 4.34 -9.46
C CYS A 140 -21.32 3.73 -8.39
N LEU A 141 -22.15 2.75 -8.78
CA LEU A 141 -23.11 2.11 -7.87
C LEU A 141 -22.74 0.68 -7.49
N GLY A 142 -21.69 0.13 -8.10
CA GLY A 142 -21.25 -1.24 -7.88
C GLY A 142 -20.68 -1.91 -9.14
N PRO A 143 -20.36 -3.21 -9.04
CA PRO A 143 -19.59 -3.92 -10.05
C PRO A 143 -20.33 -4.15 -11.36
N VAL A 144 -19.57 -4.20 -12.44
CA VAL A 144 -19.98 -4.55 -13.80
C VAL A 144 -19.39 -5.92 -14.16
N SER A 145 -20.18 -6.77 -14.81
CA SER A 145 -19.72 -8.11 -15.23
C SER A 145 -20.18 -8.44 -16.64
N LEU A 146 -19.52 -9.39 -17.33
CA LEU A 146 -20.04 -9.94 -18.57
C LEU A 146 -21.09 -11.01 -18.31
N MET A 147 -22.07 -11.06 -19.19
CA MET A 147 -23.13 -12.05 -19.13
C MET A 147 -22.62 -13.44 -19.54
N ASP A 148 -22.90 -14.46 -18.74
CA ASP A 148 -22.65 -15.85 -19.13
C ASP A 148 -23.62 -16.34 -20.21
N ASN A 149 -23.29 -17.45 -20.90
CA ASN A 149 -24.14 -18.03 -21.96
C ASN A 149 -25.38 -18.78 -21.43
N THR A 150 -25.85 -18.44 -20.22
CA THR A 150 -27.09 -18.93 -19.63
C THR A 150 -28.22 -17.95 -19.93
N ASP A 151 -29.39 -18.44 -20.36
CA ASP A 151 -30.56 -17.57 -20.56
C ASP A 151 -31.04 -17.01 -19.20
N PRO A 152 -30.85 -15.71 -18.91
CA PRO A 152 -31.22 -15.10 -17.64
C PRO A 152 -32.73 -14.82 -17.61
N PHE A 153 -33.41 -14.90 -18.76
CA PHE A 153 -34.84 -14.68 -18.93
C PHE A 153 -35.52 -16.03 -19.12
N MET A 154 -35.63 -16.81 -18.03
CA MET A 154 -36.23 -18.14 -18.06
C MET A 154 -37.54 -18.17 -18.86
N PRO A 155 -37.81 -19.23 -19.66
CA PRO A 155 -39.00 -19.27 -20.50
C PRO A 155 -40.30 -19.13 -19.70
N PRO A 156 -41.24 -18.26 -20.12
CA PRO A 156 -41.15 -17.39 -21.29
C PRO A 156 -40.39 -16.09 -21.00
N ASN A 157 -39.36 -15.82 -21.82
CA ASN A 157 -38.57 -14.59 -21.81
C ASN A 157 -39.47 -13.35 -21.74
N SER A 158 -39.40 -12.63 -20.61
CA SER A 158 -40.27 -11.52 -20.26
C SER A 158 -40.15 -10.31 -21.18
N THR A 159 -39.00 -10.15 -21.83
CA THR A 159 -38.68 -9.01 -22.69
C THR A 159 -38.61 -9.38 -24.17
N ASN A 160 -38.63 -10.68 -24.49
CA ASN A 160 -38.50 -11.25 -25.84
C ASN A 160 -37.24 -10.75 -26.58
N THR A 161 -36.12 -10.61 -25.85
CA THR A 161 -34.79 -10.22 -26.36
C THR A 161 -33.76 -11.32 -26.08
N ASN A 162 -32.75 -11.49 -26.93
CA ASN A 162 -31.65 -12.43 -26.66
C ASN A 162 -30.38 -11.63 -26.34
N PRO A 163 -30.05 -11.43 -25.05
CA PRO A 163 -28.87 -10.65 -24.66
C PRO A 163 -27.59 -11.50 -24.58
N GLY A 164 -27.59 -12.77 -25.00
CA GLY A 164 -26.43 -13.65 -24.82
C GLY A 164 -25.19 -13.25 -25.63
N ASN A 165 -24.01 -13.52 -25.09
CA ASN A 165 -22.74 -13.31 -25.77
C ASN A 165 -22.60 -14.19 -27.03
N GLN A 166 -22.03 -13.62 -28.08
CA GLN A 166 -21.81 -14.31 -29.35
C GLN A 166 -20.51 -13.88 -30.03
N PHE A 167 -19.83 -14.80 -30.71
CA PHE A 167 -18.85 -14.49 -31.75
C PHE A 167 -18.90 -15.50 -32.88
N THR A 168 -18.58 -15.10 -34.11
CA THR A 168 -18.53 -16.02 -35.25
C THR A 168 -17.26 -15.77 -36.08
N ASN A 169 -16.42 -16.79 -36.17
CA ASN A 169 -15.23 -16.86 -37.04
C ASN A 169 -15.28 -18.15 -37.89
N LEU A 170 -15.06 -18.03 -39.21
CA LEU A 170 -15.08 -19.17 -40.13
C LEU A 170 -13.90 -20.14 -39.99
N GLY A 171 -12.86 -19.76 -39.25
CA GLY A 171 -11.70 -20.61 -38.99
C GLY A 171 -11.89 -21.61 -37.85
N TRP A 172 -12.90 -21.42 -36.99
CA TRP A 172 -13.26 -22.30 -35.88
C TRP A 172 -14.55 -23.10 -36.11
N GLY A 173 -15.23 -22.87 -37.23
CA GLY A 173 -16.50 -23.51 -37.54
C GLY A 173 -17.13 -23.05 -38.85
N THR A 174 -18.43 -23.25 -38.98
CA THR A 174 -19.22 -22.84 -40.15
C THR A 174 -19.91 -21.51 -39.93
N ALA A 175 -20.30 -20.85 -41.03
CA ALA A 175 -20.96 -19.55 -40.97
C ALA A 175 -22.26 -19.60 -40.14
N GLY A 176 -22.29 -18.85 -39.03
CA GLY A 176 -23.44 -18.72 -38.13
C GLY A 176 -23.37 -19.54 -36.84
N GLU A 177 -22.25 -20.22 -36.56
CA GLU A 177 -22.00 -20.85 -35.27
C GLU A 177 -21.47 -19.83 -34.25
N ASN A 178 -21.81 -20.03 -32.98
CA ASN A 178 -21.32 -19.21 -31.87
C ASN A 178 -20.04 -19.84 -31.31
N ASN A 179 -18.91 -19.14 -31.45
CA ASN A 179 -17.59 -19.56 -30.97
C ASN A 179 -17.31 -19.15 -29.52
N TYR A 180 -18.21 -18.39 -28.88
CA TYR A 180 -18.10 -18.04 -27.47
C TYR A 180 -18.17 -19.29 -26.58
N LEU A 181 -17.14 -19.45 -25.74
CA LEU A 181 -16.96 -20.57 -24.81
C LEU A 181 -17.43 -20.23 -23.40
N GLY A 182 -17.05 -19.06 -22.89
CA GLY A 182 -17.40 -18.62 -21.55
C GLY A 182 -16.65 -17.36 -21.15
N ASN A 183 -16.86 -16.92 -19.91
CA ASN A 183 -16.03 -15.89 -19.30
C ASN A 183 -14.91 -16.56 -18.49
N TYR A 184 -13.74 -15.93 -18.43
CA TYR A 184 -12.60 -16.36 -17.63
C TYR A 184 -12.24 -15.29 -16.58
N ASP A 185 -11.36 -15.65 -15.63
CA ASP A 185 -11.03 -14.87 -14.43
C ASP A 185 -12.28 -14.56 -13.57
N SER A 186 -12.20 -13.54 -12.71
CA SER A 186 -13.33 -13.09 -11.87
C SER A 186 -14.49 -12.49 -12.67
N ASN A 187 -14.23 -11.99 -13.89
CA ASN A 187 -15.20 -11.34 -14.80
C ASN A 187 -16.04 -10.24 -14.09
N ILE A 188 -15.41 -9.53 -13.16
CA ILE A 188 -16.00 -8.45 -12.38
C ILE A 188 -15.08 -7.24 -12.46
N ALA A 189 -15.62 -6.11 -12.87
CA ALA A 189 -14.96 -4.82 -12.94
C ALA A 189 -15.71 -3.83 -12.04
N ASP A 190 -15.10 -3.35 -10.97
CA ASP A 190 -15.74 -2.43 -10.03
C ASP A 190 -15.10 -1.04 -10.11
N CYS A 191 -15.89 -0.03 -10.46
CA CYS A 191 -15.37 1.34 -10.54
C CYS A 191 -15.08 1.96 -9.16
N ARG A 192 -15.46 1.30 -8.08
CA ARG A 192 -15.08 1.69 -6.71
C ARG A 192 -13.63 1.38 -6.40
N ASP A 193 -12.98 0.57 -7.22
CA ASP A 193 -11.56 0.24 -7.10
C ASP A 193 -10.65 1.46 -7.30
N SER A 194 -11.17 2.56 -7.85
CA SER A 194 -10.46 3.84 -7.94
C SER A 194 -10.74 4.78 -6.75
N LEU A 195 -11.56 4.37 -5.79
CA LEU A 195 -11.76 5.09 -4.54
C LEU A 195 -10.64 4.71 -3.57
N ASP A 196 -10.54 5.52 -2.52
CA ASP A 196 -9.65 5.39 -1.37
C ASP A 196 -10.58 5.72 -0.19
N ASP A 197 -11.14 4.68 0.42
CA ASP A 197 -12.30 4.77 1.32
C ASP A 197 -11.90 5.08 2.77
N ASP A 198 -10.68 4.74 3.19
CA ASP A 198 -10.07 5.07 4.49
C ASP A 198 -9.06 6.22 4.45
N GLY A 199 -8.59 6.61 3.26
CA GLY A 199 -7.88 7.86 3.02
C GLY A 199 -6.37 7.79 3.27
N ASP A 200 -5.77 6.61 3.17
CA ASP A 200 -4.35 6.39 3.43
C ASP A 200 -3.44 6.56 2.19
N GLY A 201 -4.06 6.74 1.02
CA GLY A 201 -3.36 6.92 -0.26
C GLY A 201 -3.20 5.65 -1.10
N LEU A 202 -3.65 4.49 -0.62
CA LEU A 202 -3.85 3.28 -1.42
C LEU A 202 -5.31 3.24 -1.92
N LYS A 203 -5.52 2.74 -3.14
CA LYS A 203 -6.89 2.65 -3.68
C LYS A 203 -7.48 1.29 -3.36
N ASN A 204 -8.79 1.23 -3.14
CA ASN A 204 -9.56 0.01 -2.86
C ASN A 204 -9.28 -1.15 -3.82
N GLY A 205 -8.94 -0.85 -5.08
CA GLY A 205 -8.56 -1.86 -6.08
C GLY A 205 -7.19 -2.48 -5.82
N ASP A 206 -6.23 -1.64 -5.48
CA ASP A 206 -4.84 -2.00 -5.19
C ASP A 206 -4.76 -2.72 -3.85
N GLU A 207 -5.52 -2.25 -2.85
CA GLU A 207 -5.69 -2.92 -1.56
C GLU A 207 -6.29 -4.31 -1.70
N ARG A 208 -7.32 -4.49 -2.53
CA ARG A 208 -7.91 -5.82 -2.74
C ARG A 208 -6.97 -6.77 -3.51
N LEU A 209 -6.06 -6.24 -4.32
CA LEU A 209 -5.03 -7.02 -5.01
C LEU A 209 -3.89 -7.39 -4.05
N GLY A 210 -3.44 -6.44 -3.23
CA GLY A 210 -2.50 -6.66 -2.12
C GLY A 210 -3.09 -7.54 -1.03
N GLY A 211 -4.43 -7.55 -0.90
CA GLY A 211 -5.24 -8.29 0.06
C GLY A 211 -5.35 -7.64 1.44
N THR A 212 -5.14 -6.33 1.54
CA THR A 212 -5.43 -5.47 2.68
C THR A 212 -6.91 -5.08 2.72
N ASP A 213 -7.41 -4.41 3.78
CA ASP A 213 -8.84 -4.07 3.95
C ASP A 213 -9.15 -2.61 3.54
N PRO A 214 -9.91 -2.36 2.45
CA PRO A 214 -10.25 -1.00 1.93
C PRO A 214 -11.06 -0.06 2.83
N GLY A 215 -11.22 -0.38 4.10
CA GLY A 215 -11.82 0.51 5.08
C GLY A 215 -11.03 0.56 6.38
N ASN A 216 -9.78 0.08 6.35
CA ASN A 216 -8.84 0.04 7.44
C ASN A 216 -7.46 0.52 6.93
N PRO A 217 -7.04 1.74 7.29
CA PRO A 217 -5.86 2.38 6.70
C PRO A 217 -4.52 1.79 7.19
N ASP A 218 -4.51 0.71 7.97
CA ASP A 218 -3.33 0.07 8.58
C ASP A 218 -3.73 -1.38 8.95
N SER A 219 -3.35 -2.31 8.09
CA SER A 219 -3.90 -3.67 8.03
C SER A 219 -3.21 -4.68 8.97
N ASP A 220 -1.96 -4.47 9.35
CA ASP A 220 -1.25 -5.28 10.35
C ASP A 220 -1.10 -4.62 11.72
N GLY A 221 -1.32 -3.31 11.80
CA GLY A 221 -1.41 -2.56 13.04
C GLY A 221 -0.06 -2.19 13.65
N ASP A 222 0.99 -2.07 12.84
CA ASP A 222 2.31 -1.57 13.26
C ASP A 222 2.34 -0.02 13.35
N GLY A 223 1.39 0.64 12.68
CA GLY A 223 1.17 2.08 12.67
C GLY A 223 1.79 2.83 11.49
N LEU A 224 2.36 2.13 10.51
CA LEU A 224 2.40 2.58 9.12
C LEU A 224 1.06 2.28 8.46
N SER A 225 0.67 3.13 7.50
CA SER A 225 -0.54 2.87 6.75
C SER A 225 -0.25 2.07 5.50
N ASP A 226 -1.15 1.18 5.07
CA ASP A 226 -0.97 0.33 3.88
C ASP A 226 -0.51 1.15 2.65
N GLY A 227 -1.07 2.35 2.48
CA GLY A 227 -0.68 3.29 1.43
C GLY A 227 0.73 3.86 1.55
N VAL A 228 1.24 4.10 2.75
CA VAL A 228 2.64 4.52 2.98
C VAL A 228 3.57 3.35 2.70
N GLU A 229 3.20 2.15 3.14
CA GLU A 229 4.01 0.96 2.98
C GLU A 229 4.19 0.58 1.52
N VAL A 230 3.09 0.46 0.78
CA VAL A 230 3.14 0.09 -0.64
C VAL A 230 3.78 1.19 -1.50
N ASN A 231 3.49 2.47 -1.22
CA ASN A 231 3.95 3.56 -2.09
C ASN A 231 5.34 4.08 -1.73
N THR A 232 5.73 4.07 -0.46
CA THR A 232 6.91 4.77 0.07
C THR A 232 7.96 3.80 0.59
N THR A 233 7.69 3.07 1.68
CA THR A 233 8.71 2.27 2.39
C THR A 233 8.96 0.90 1.75
N LYS A 234 8.05 0.42 0.89
CA LYS A 234 8.12 -0.87 0.19
C LYS A 234 8.09 -2.09 1.12
N THR A 235 7.46 -1.96 2.27
CA THR A 235 7.18 -3.03 3.25
C THR A 235 5.89 -3.81 2.92
N ASP A 236 5.68 -4.97 3.56
CA ASP A 236 4.48 -5.78 3.44
C ASP A 236 3.40 -5.26 4.42
N PRO A 237 2.32 -4.62 3.94
CA PRO A 237 1.26 -3.99 4.75
C PRO A 237 0.34 -4.99 5.48
N LYS A 238 0.84 -6.18 5.76
CA LYS A 238 0.15 -7.25 6.49
C LYS A 238 1.07 -7.97 7.47
N ASN A 239 2.33 -7.57 7.49
CA ASN A 239 3.32 -8.12 8.37
C ASN A 239 3.97 -6.94 9.11
N PRO A 240 3.70 -6.78 10.42
CA PRO A 240 4.14 -5.62 11.17
C PRO A 240 5.66 -5.59 11.44
N ASP A 241 6.44 -6.43 10.75
CA ASP A 241 7.88 -6.69 10.81
C ASP A 241 8.22 -7.45 9.53
N SER A 242 8.36 -6.72 8.42
CA SER A 242 8.34 -7.26 7.06
C SER A 242 9.50 -8.20 6.77
N ASP A 243 10.66 -7.95 7.37
CA ASP A 243 11.87 -8.74 7.19
C ASP A 243 12.10 -9.75 8.33
N GLY A 244 11.30 -9.67 9.40
CA GLY A 244 11.22 -10.64 10.48
C GLY A 244 12.35 -10.53 11.50
N ASP A 245 12.97 -9.35 11.60
CA ASP A 245 14.13 -9.09 12.45
C ASP A 245 13.77 -8.75 13.91
N GLY A 246 12.47 -8.50 14.16
CA GLY A 246 11.90 -8.23 15.47
C GLY A 246 11.69 -6.75 15.78
N ILE A 247 12.00 -5.84 14.86
CA ILE A 247 11.66 -4.41 14.90
C ILE A 247 10.45 -4.20 13.97
N ASP A 248 9.53 -3.32 14.36
CA ASP A 248 8.40 -3.02 13.47
C ASP A 248 8.81 -2.04 12.37
N ASP A 249 8.24 -2.20 11.18
CA ASP A 249 8.59 -1.43 9.98
C ASP A 249 8.47 0.09 10.23
N LYS A 250 7.52 0.50 11.10
CA LYS A 250 7.36 1.88 11.56
C LYS A 250 8.53 2.42 12.39
N THR A 251 9.21 1.60 13.17
CA THR A 251 10.37 2.01 13.97
C THR A 251 11.60 2.21 13.08
N GLU A 252 11.67 1.51 11.95
CA GLU A 252 12.80 1.52 11.02
C GLU A 252 12.76 2.65 9.98
N VAL A 253 11.92 3.67 10.16
CA VAL A 253 11.61 4.65 9.12
C VAL A 253 12.86 5.33 8.55
N GLY A 254 13.20 4.88 7.33
CA GLY A 254 14.24 5.29 6.38
C GLY A 254 13.94 4.68 5.01
N THR A 255 14.69 5.00 3.95
CA THR A 255 14.34 4.59 2.56
C THR A 255 14.43 3.08 2.28
N ASP A 256 14.99 2.28 3.19
CA ASP A 256 15.03 0.82 3.10
C ASP A 256 14.94 0.17 4.50
N PRO A 257 13.78 -0.37 4.88
CA PRO A 257 13.60 -1.09 6.15
C PRO A 257 14.39 -2.41 6.22
N ASN A 258 14.88 -2.97 5.12
CA ASN A 258 15.81 -4.12 5.18
C ASN A 258 17.25 -3.72 5.52
N ASN A 259 17.52 -2.42 5.66
CA ASN A 259 18.84 -1.87 5.94
C ASN A 259 18.73 -0.51 6.68
N PRO A 260 18.25 -0.53 7.93
CA PRO A 260 18.08 0.68 8.75
C PRO A 260 19.41 1.45 8.92
N THR A 261 19.34 2.78 8.78
CA THR A 261 20.51 3.67 8.78
C THR A 261 21.22 3.71 10.12
N ASN A 262 22.55 3.72 10.07
CA ASN A 262 23.45 3.74 11.22
C ASN A 262 24.65 4.64 10.89
N THR A 263 24.55 5.92 11.25
CA THR A 263 25.43 7.02 10.82
C THR A 263 26.84 6.87 11.39
N ASP A 264 26.97 6.60 12.67
CA ASP A 264 28.27 6.41 13.30
C ASP A 264 28.80 4.97 13.18
N SER A 265 28.00 4.10 12.54
CA SER A 265 28.25 2.68 12.31
C SER A 265 28.45 1.88 13.60
N ASP A 266 27.76 2.25 14.69
CA ASP A 266 27.77 1.53 15.95
C ASP A 266 26.80 0.33 15.95
N THR A 267 26.39 -0.20 17.10
CA THR A 267 25.50 -1.39 17.14
C THR A 267 24.01 -1.06 17.14
N LEU A 268 23.65 0.21 17.31
CA LEU A 268 22.29 0.72 17.29
C LEU A 268 22.07 1.45 15.96
N ILE A 269 20.96 1.15 15.30
CA ILE A 269 20.51 1.97 14.18
C ILE A 269 20.12 3.34 14.73
N ASN A 270 20.22 4.40 13.94
CA ASN A 270 20.03 5.79 14.41
C ASN A 270 18.73 5.99 15.19
N ALA A 271 17.65 5.30 14.80
CA ALA A 271 16.35 5.37 15.47
C ALA A 271 16.38 4.89 16.94
N LEU A 272 17.34 4.03 17.29
CA LEU A 272 17.53 3.44 18.62
C LEU A 272 18.79 3.98 19.32
N ASP A 273 19.66 4.70 18.60
CA ASP A 273 20.87 5.30 19.12
C ASP A 273 20.59 6.66 19.80
N PRO A 274 20.92 6.82 21.10
CA PRO A 274 20.77 8.10 21.79
C PRO A 274 21.74 9.22 21.36
N ASP A 275 22.79 8.94 20.60
CA ASP A 275 23.87 9.85 20.14
C ASP A 275 24.37 9.35 18.77
N ASP A 276 23.47 9.36 17.79
CA ASP A 276 23.56 8.66 16.49
C ASP A 276 24.72 9.11 15.57
N ASP A 277 25.37 10.24 15.86
CA ASP A 277 26.61 10.67 15.20
C ASP A 277 27.87 10.60 16.11
N ASN A 278 27.68 10.15 17.35
CA ASN A 278 28.66 10.01 18.43
C ASN A 278 29.50 11.26 18.72
N ASP A 279 28.97 12.44 18.42
CA ASP A 279 29.68 13.70 18.62
C ASP A 279 29.73 14.13 20.11
N GLY A 280 28.95 13.44 20.94
CA GLY A 280 28.85 13.61 22.38
C GLY A 280 27.69 14.52 22.81
N VAL A 281 26.80 14.88 21.89
CA VAL A 281 25.51 15.53 22.13
C VAL A 281 24.43 14.52 21.80
N LEU A 282 23.77 13.97 22.84
CA LEU A 282 22.65 13.04 22.60
C LEU A 282 21.65 13.62 21.57
N THR A 283 21.22 12.84 20.59
CA THR A 283 20.31 13.18 19.48
C THR A 283 19.11 14.01 19.93
N LYS A 284 18.51 13.67 21.08
CA LYS A 284 17.37 14.41 21.69
C LYS A 284 17.69 15.84 22.18
N ASN A 285 18.96 16.17 22.33
CA ASN A 285 19.49 17.44 22.83
C ASN A 285 20.23 18.24 21.75
N GLU A 286 20.37 17.67 20.57
CA GLU A 286 20.83 18.36 19.38
C GLU A 286 19.88 19.50 19.03
N ASN A 287 20.44 20.53 18.45
CA ASN A 287 19.70 21.71 18.05
C ASN A 287 20.05 21.99 16.61
N TYR A 288 19.15 21.58 15.71
CA TYR A 288 19.13 21.70 14.23
C TYR A 288 19.37 23.11 13.61
N ASN A 289 20.10 23.99 14.31
CA ASN A 289 20.61 25.29 13.89
C ASN A 289 21.41 25.98 15.03
N GLY A 290 22.29 25.27 15.73
CA GLY A 290 23.12 25.89 16.78
C GLY A 290 23.77 24.97 17.82
N GLY A 291 23.85 23.67 17.53
CA GLY A 291 24.78 22.75 18.17
C GLY A 291 26.12 22.69 17.44
N THR A 292 26.68 21.50 17.35
CA THR A 292 27.88 21.13 16.59
C THR A 292 27.53 21.05 15.11
N PRO A 293 28.43 21.39 14.18
CA PRO A 293 28.07 21.47 12.74
C PRO A 293 27.59 20.15 12.08
N LEU A 294 27.64 19.02 12.80
CA LEU A 294 27.11 17.74 12.37
C LEU A 294 25.59 17.65 12.61
N ASP A 295 25.03 18.42 13.55
CA ASP A 295 23.61 18.39 13.91
C ASP A 295 22.75 19.43 13.15
N ASP A 296 23.35 20.16 12.20
CA ASP A 296 22.67 21.20 11.44
C ASP A 296 21.82 20.59 10.30
N ASP A 297 20.77 21.32 9.92
CA ASP A 297 19.88 21.07 8.77
C ASP A 297 20.12 22.23 7.80
N THR A 298 21.12 22.05 6.93
CA THR A 298 21.77 23.11 6.14
C THR A 298 20.91 23.58 4.99
N ASP A 299 20.11 22.69 4.40
CA ASP A 299 19.21 22.97 3.28
C ASP A 299 17.77 23.32 3.74
N GLY A 300 17.39 22.93 4.97
CA GLY A 300 16.14 23.27 5.64
C GLY A 300 14.98 22.33 5.33
N ASP A 301 15.23 21.11 4.86
CA ASP A 301 14.23 20.10 4.54
C ASP A 301 13.75 19.28 5.77
N LYS A 302 14.46 19.43 6.90
CA LYS A 302 14.28 18.79 8.22
C LYS A 302 14.86 17.39 8.36
N ILE A 303 15.73 17.00 7.45
CA ILE A 303 16.66 15.90 7.60
C ILE A 303 18.00 16.54 8.01
N PRO A 304 18.62 16.12 9.13
CA PRO A 304 19.93 16.67 9.48
C PRO A 304 21.01 16.22 8.50
N ASP A 305 22.03 17.05 8.27
CA ASP A 305 23.02 16.93 7.20
C ASP A 305 23.68 15.54 7.12
N TYR A 306 23.93 14.91 8.28
CA TYR A 306 24.54 13.58 8.35
C TYR A 306 23.63 12.41 7.90
N LEU A 307 22.33 12.67 7.76
CA LEU A 307 21.30 11.74 7.28
C LEU A 307 20.72 12.17 5.92
N ASP A 308 21.15 13.33 5.42
CA ASP A 308 20.67 13.88 4.17
C ASP A 308 21.57 13.45 3.00
N THR A 309 20.93 12.90 1.97
CA THR A 309 21.61 12.46 0.75
C THR A 309 22.01 13.61 -0.17
N ASP A 310 21.55 14.84 0.09
CA ASP A 310 21.86 16.10 -0.61
C ASP A 310 21.90 17.26 0.41
N ASP A 311 22.81 17.16 1.38
CA ASP A 311 22.87 17.95 2.63
C ASP A 311 23.00 19.47 2.45
N ASP A 312 23.42 19.95 1.28
CA ASP A 312 23.46 21.37 0.94
C ASP A 312 22.40 21.81 -0.10
N GLY A 313 21.61 20.86 -0.60
CA GLY A 313 20.48 21.02 -1.52
C GLY A 313 20.88 21.42 -2.95
N ASP A 314 22.10 21.12 -3.39
CA ASP A 314 22.63 21.50 -4.69
C ASP A 314 22.37 20.45 -5.81
N ASN A 315 21.79 19.28 -5.46
CA ASN A 315 21.51 18.11 -6.30
C ASN A 315 22.74 17.28 -6.69
N ILE A 316 23.85 17.45 -5.98
CA ILE A 316 24.99 16.55 -6.00
C ILE A 316 24.91 15.70 -4.72
N PRO A 317 24.82 14.37 -4.82
CA PRO A 317 24.70 13.55 -3.62
C PRO A 317 25.89 13.75 -2.69
N SER A 318 25.66 13.86 -1.37
CA SER A 318 26.68 14.15 -0.35
C SER A 318 27.90 13.22 -0.47
N ALA A 319 27.69 11.93 -0.76
CA ALA A 319 28.75 10.93 -1.00
C ALA A 319 29.62 11.16 -2.25
N SER A 320 29.21 12.08 -3.12
CA SER A 320 29.88 12.49 -4.37
C SER A 320 30.56 13.85 -4.26
N GLU A 321 30.39 14.54 -3.13
CA GLU A 321 31.00 15.81 -2.78
C GLU A 321 32.47 15.62 -2.31
N GLY A 322 33.31 16.64 -2.45
CA GLY A 322 34.77 16.50 -2.50
C GLY A 322 35.48 15.94 -1.26
N ASN A 323 36.07 14.74 -1.40
CA ASN A 323 36.94 14.01 -0.46
C ASN A 323 36.28 13.56 0.86
N ASP A 324 35.08 12.99 0.76
CA ASP A 324 34.64 11.91 1.66
C ASP A 324 35.55 10.66 1.44
N PRO A 325 36.38 10.27 2.43
CA PRO A 325 37.31 9.15 2.32
C PRO A 325 36.65 7.77 2.18
N ASN A 326 35.42 7.60 2.66
CA ASN A 326 34.75 6.31 2.74
C ASN A 326 33.50 6.24 1.83
N LYS A 327 33.04 7.39 1.32
CA LYS A 327 31.90 7.58 0.40
C LYS A 327 30.53 7.23 1.00
N ASP A 328 30.38 7.37 2.30
CA ASP A 328 29.12 7.15 3.00
C ASP A 328 28.19 8.38 2.98
N GLY A 329 28.70 9.53 2.52
CA GLY A 329 27.94 10.79 2.49
C GLY A 329 27.89 11.49 3.84
N SER A 330 28.63 11.02 4.84
CA SER A 330 28.70 11.62 6.17
C SER A 330 29.63 12.85 6.19
N PRO A 331 29.18 13.96 6.78
CA PRO A 331 30.04 15.10 7.09
C PRO A 331 31.19 14.77 8.06
N ALA A 332 31.11 13.67 8.81
CA ALA A 332 31.98 13.41 9.96
C ALA A 332 33.46 13.14 9.61
N ASP A 333 33.74 12.54 8.45
CA ASP A 333 35.10 12.19 8.02
C ASP A 333 35.56 12.93 6.74
N ALA A 334 34.68 13.76 6.19
CA ALA A 334 34.98 14.68 5.11
C ALA A 334 36.13 15.64 5.49
N ILE A 335 36.88 16.10 4.48
CA ILE A 335 38.03 16.97 4.72
C ILE A 335 37.58 18.31 5.32
N ASP A 336 37.96 18.53 6.58
CA ASP A 336 37.95 19.82 7.28
C ASP A 336 39.38 20.41 7.26
N THR A 337 39.58 21.43 6.41
CA THR A 337 40.91 21.99 6.13
C THR A 337 41.42 22.93 7.22
N ASP A 338 40.54 23.64 7.96
CA ASP A 338 40.93 24.62 8.97
C ASP A 338 40.80 24.12 10.42
N GLY A 339 40.18 22.95 10.59
CA GLY A 339 40.05 22.22 11.84
C GLY A 339 38.95 22.77 12.74
N ASP A 340 37.97 23.48 12.20
CA ASP A 340 36.84 24.05 12.93
C ASP A 340 35.65 23.10 13.07
N LYS A 341 35.75 21.90 12.48
CA LYS A 341 34.77 20.80 12.46
C LYS A 341 33.58 21.01 11.52
N ILE A 342 33.66 21.94 10.56
CA ILE A 342 32.76 22.01 9.43
C ILE A 342 33.51 21.46 8.20
N PRO A 343 32.99 20.45 7.49
CA PRO A 343 33.61 20.00 6.24
C PRO A 343 33.71 21.13 5.22
N ASP A 344 34.76 21.11 4.40
CA ASP A 344 35.05 22.18 3.45
C ASP A 344 33.87 22.51 2.51
N TYR A 345 32.99 21.53 2.21
CA TYR A 345 31.83 21.70 1.33
C TYR A 345 30.61 22.30 2.05
N LEU A 346 30.46 22.08 3.36
CA LEU A 346 29.44 22.70 4.23
C LEU A 346 29.88 24.04 4.84
N ASP A 347 31.19 24.33 4.86
CA ASP A 347 31.76 25.53 5.50
C ASP A 347 31.62 26.81 4.67
N LYS A 348 30.47 27.47 4.86
CA LYS A 348 30.16 28.79 4.29
C LYS A 348 31.04 29.94 4.82
N ASN A 349 31.90 29.72 5.83
CA ASN A 349 32.71 30.76 6.52
C ASN A 349 34.24 30.57 6.42
N ASN A 350 34.74 29.53 5.73
CA ASN A 350 36.19 29.32 5.54
C ASN A 350 36.82 30.52 4.85
N THR A 351 37.62 31.31 5.57
CA THR A 351 38.27 32.53 5.03
C THR A 351 39.78 32.54 5.22
N ASP A 352 40.39 31.46 5.74
CA ASP A 352 41.85 31.38 5.94
C ASP A 352 42.51 30.01 5.69
N GLY A 353 41.75 28.96 5.35
CA GLY A 353 42.27 27.66 4.95
C GLY A 353 42.82 27.61 3.51
N PRO A 354 43.77 26.70 3.15
CA PRO A 354 44.34 26.62 1.80
C PRO A 354 43.32 26.42 0.65
N LYS A 355 42.11 25.92 0.92
CA LYS A 355 41.02 25.86 -0.07
C LYS A 355 40.03 27.02 0.00
N ALA A 356 40.11 27.89 1.01
CA ALA A 356 39.22 29.05 1.11
C ALA A 356 39.50 30.07 0.02
N ASP A 357 38.45 30.75 -0.43
CA ASP A 357 38.46 31.85 -1.40
C ASP A 357 37.87 33.11 -0.70
N PRO A 358 38.69 33.84 0.09
CA PRO A 358 38.17 34.85 1.02
C PRO A 358 37.68 36.13 0.33
N ASP A 359 38.04 36.34 -0.93
CA ASP A 359 37.60 37.47 -1.73
C ASP A 359 36.58 37.11 -2.82
N GLY A 360 36.28 35.82 -2.97
CA GLY A 360 35.17 35.27 -3.72
C GLY A 360 35.38 35.41 -5.23
N ASP A 361 36.63 35.40 -5.66
CA ASP A 361 36.96 35.52 -7.07
C ASP A 361 36.92 34.16 -7.76
N GLY A 362 37.17 33.06 -7.07
CA GLY A 362 37.17 31.70 -7.57
C GLY A 362 38.55 31.02 -7.54
N LEU A 363 39.57 31.66 -6.96
CA LEU A 363 40.85 31.03 -6.62
C LEU A 363 40.95 30.77 -5.12
N THR A 364 41.52 29.63 -4.75
CA THR A 364 41.77 29.32 -3.34
C THR A 364 43.05 29.96 -2.82
N ASN A 365 43.16 30.20 -1.51
CA ASN A 365 44.36 30.67 -0.81
C ASN A 365 45.64 29.92 -1.22
N GLU A 366 45.57 28.61 -1.47
CA GLU A 366 46.68 27.79 -1.95
C GLU A 366 47.03 28.06 -3.42
N GLN A 367 46.02 28.20 -4.28
CA GLN A 367 46.19 28.58 -5.68
C GLN A 367 46.77 29.99 -5.80
N GLU A 368 46.24 30.94 -5.03
CA GLU A 368 46.70 32.32 -4.99
C GLU A 368 48.12 32.45 -4.42
N GLN A 369 48.45 31.66 -3.40
CA GLN A 369 49.81 31.57 -2.90
C GLN A 369 50.78 31.01 -3.97
N ALA A 370 50.32 30.10 -4.82
CA ALA A 370 51.12 29.54 -5.91
C ALA A 370 51.29 30.54 -7.08
N LEU A 371 50.26 31.35 -7.34
CA LEU A 371 50.22 32.37 -8.40
C LEU A 371 50.88 33.70 -7.97
N GLY A 372 50.98 33.94 -6.66
CA GLY A 372 51.55 35.15 -6.08
C GLY A 372 50.57 36.32 -5.96
N THR A 373 49.26 36.05 -6.04
CA THR A 373 48.17 37.00 -5.85
C THR A 373 47.86 37.22 -4.36
N ASP A 374 47.02 38.19 -4.01
CA ASP A 374 46.67 38.58 -2.65
C ASP A 374 45.32 37.97 -2.26
N PRO A 375 45.28 36.95 -1.37
CA PRO A 375 44.08 36.17 -1.02
C PRO A 375 42.93 36.88 -0.31
N THR A 376 42.95 38.20 -0.34
CA THR A 376 41.92 39.06 0.26
C THR A 376 41.48 40.16 -0.71
N LYS A 377 41.94 40.09 -1.95
CA LYS A 377 41.59 40.98 -3.05
C LYS A 377 41.42 40.19 -4.34
N ALA A 378 40.15 40.06 -4.72
CA ALA A 378 39.71 39.46 -5.97
C ALA A 378 40.35 40.04 -7.24
N ASP A 379 41.03 41.18 -7.16
CA ASP A 379 41.76 41.85 -8.25
C ASP A 379 43.04 42.41 -7.62
N THR A 380 44.11 41.63 -7.71
CA THR A 380 45.36 41.85 -6.98
C THR A 380 46.07 43.11 -7.45
N ASP A 381 46.06 43.37 -8.76
CA ASP A 381 46.80 44.47 -9.36
C ASP A 381 45.96 45.73 -9.62
N GLY A 382 44.63 45.61 -9.59
CA GLY A 382 43.67 46.69 -9.60
C GLY A 382 43.30 47.22 -10.99
N ASP A 383 43.47 46.45 -12.06
CA ASP A 383 43.06 46.84 -13.41
C ASP A 383 41.56 46.61 -13.68
N GLY A 384 40.93 45.81 -12.82
CA GLY A 384 39.52 45.49 -12.81
C GLY A 384 39.14 44.17 -13.47
N LEU A 385 40.08 43.30 -13.84
CA LEU A 385 39.86 41.87 -14.01
C LEU A 385 40.09 41.15 -12.68
N PRO A 386 39.23 40.18 -12.32
CA PRO A 386 39.50 39.35 -11.16
C PRO A 386 40.61 38.32 -11.40
N ASP A 387 41.41 37.98 -10.38
CA ASP A 387 42.62 37.14 -10.54
C ASP A 387 42.28 35.76 -11.12
N ASN A 388 41.13 35.18 -10.73
CA ASN A 388 40.65 33.93 -11.29
C ASN A 388 40.37 33.98 -12.80
N VAL A 389 39.79 35.09 -13.30
CA VAL A 389 39.49 35.31 -14.71
C VAL A 389 40.79 35.42 -15.48
N GLU A 390 41.78 36.08 -14.90
CA GLU A 390 43.11 36.21 -15.46
C GLU A 390 43.82 34.88 -15.64
N VAL A 391 43.72 34.00 -14.65
CA VAL A 391 44.37 32.69 -14.69
C VAL A 391 43.63 31.71 -15.60
N ASN A 392 42.29 31.71 -15.53
CA ASN A 392 41.48 30.66 -16.13
C ASN A 392 40.95 31.04 -17.52
N THR A 393 40.58 32.28 -17.73
CA THR A 393 39.91 32.73 -18.96
C THR A 393 40.85 33.51 -19.86
N THR A 394 41.37 34.64 -19.40
CA THR A 394 42.15 35.56 -20.24
C THR A 394 43.62 35.14 -20.36
N LYS A 395 44.11 34.25 -19.48
CA LYS A 395 45.51 33.80 -19.43
C LYS A 395 46.52 34.95 -19.28
N THR A 396 46.12 36.06 -18.66
CA THR A 396 46.96 37.21 -18.30
C THR A 396 47.64 37.01 -16.94
N ASP A 397 48.60 37.85 -16.58
CA ASP A 397 49.35 37.78 -15.32
C ASP A 397 48.63 38.62 -14.26
N PRO A 398 47.95 38.00 -13.28
CA PRO A 398 47.09 38.68 -12.30
C PRO A 398 47.83 39.60 -11.31
N THR A 399 49.14 39.75 -11.48
CA THR A 399 49.96 40.63 -10.67
C THR A 399 50.41 41.88 -11.43
N LYS A 400 49.96 42.05 -12.68
CA LYS A 400 50.31 43.18 -13.55
C LYS A 400 49.13 43.67 -14.40
N VAL A 401 48.70 44.90 -14.08
CA VAL A 401 47.75 45.74 -14.83
C VAL A 401 47.94 45.80 -16.37
N ASP A 402 49.10 45.43 -16.87
CA ASP A 402 49.46 45.39 -18.30
C ASP A 402 50.47 44.24 -18.45
N SER A 403 49.97 43.06 -18.78
CA SER A 403 50.70 41.79 -18.72
C SER A 403 51.82 41.71 -19.75
N ASP A 404 51.60 42.27 -20.94
CA ASP A 404 52.51 42.22 -22.08
C ASP A 404 53.38 43.48 -22.23
N GLY A 405 53.01 44.57 -21.55
CA GLY A 405 53.73 45.81 -21.41
C GLY A 405 53.57 46.79 -22.59
N ASP A 406 52.49 46.68 -23.36
CA ASP A 406 52.25 47.50 -24.55
C ASP A 406 51.58 48.86 -24.26
N GLY A 407 50.98 49.00 -23.08
CA GLY A 407 50.38 50.22 -22.56
C GLY A 407 48.86 50.31 -22.58
N ILE A 408 48.15 49.22 -22.88
CA ILE A 408 46.72 49.01 -22.61
C ILE A 408 46.59 48.12 -21.36
N ASP A 409 45.49 48.25 -20.60
CA ASP A 409 45.25 47.37 -19.44
C ASP A 409 44.48 46.12 -19.85
N ASP A 410 44.76 44.99 -19.20
CA ASP A 410 44.30 43.66 -19.61
C ASP A 410 42.75 43.60 -19.63
N LYS A 411 42.09 44.31 -18.70
CA LYS A 411 40.62 44.50 -18.71
C LYS A 411 40.06 45.11 -20.01
N THR A 412 40.79 46.01 -20.64
CA THR A 412 40.33 46.64 -21.90
C THR A 412 40.53 45.70 -23.09
N GLU A 413 41.27 44.60 -22.94
CA GLU A 413 41.68 43.69 -24.01
C GLU A 413 40.87 42.38 -24.07
N VAL A 414 39.83 42.22 -23.22
CA VAL A 414 39.04 40.99 -23.10
C VAL A 414 38.42 40.55 -24.44
N GLY A 415 39.00 39.48 -24.96
CA GLY A 415 38.66 38.63 -26.12
C GLY A 415 39.54 37.36 -26.04
N ALA A 416 39.41 36.39 -26.96
CA ALA A 416 40.01 35.04 -26.84
C ALA A 416 41.54 34.99 -26.62
N ASP A 417 42.28 36.08 -26.87
CA ASP A 417 43.69 36.26 -26.49
C ASP A 417 43.94 37.73 -26.12
N PRO A 418 43.82 38.12 -24.84
CA PRO A 418 44.03 39.50 -24.39
C PRO A 418 45.48 39.96 -24.47
N THR A 419 46.43 39.06 -24.77
CA THR A 419 47.80 39.47 -25.17
C THR A 419 47.89 39.94 -26.62
N LYS A 420 46.77 39.90 -27.37
CA LYS A 420 46.57 40.52 -28.69
C LYS A 420 45.10 40.90 -28.90
N PRO A 421 44.68 42.15 -28.60
CA PRO A 421 43.30 42.57 -28.77
C PRO A 421 42.83 42.37 -30.22
N THR A 422 41.71 41.65 -30.38
CA THR A 422 41.15 41.26 -31.67
C THR A 422 40.53 42.44 -32.40
N ASN A 423 40.79 42.45 -33.70
CA ASN A 423 40.31 43.42 -34.66
C ASN A 423 39.89 42.63 -35.90
N SER A 424 38.64 42.18 -35.89
CA SER A 424 38.10 41.17 -36.81
C SER A 424 38.04 41.68 -38.25
N ASP A 425 37.75 42.97 -38.45
CA ASP A 425 37.73 43.57 -39.78
C ASP A 425 39.08 44.20 -40.20
N GLY A 426 40.03 44.29 -39.25
CA GLY A 426 41.38 44.80 -39.43
C GLY A 426 41.49 46.34 -39.54
N ASP A 427 40.52 47.08 -39.02
CA ASP A 427 40.49 48.55 -39.07
C ASP A 427 41.38 49.23 -37.98
N THR A 428 41.12 50.48 -37.58
CA THR A 428 41.94 51.15 -36.55
C THR A 428 41.38 51.07 -35.13
N LEU A 429 40.17 50.54 -34.97
CA LEU A 429 39.51 50.26 -33.72
C LEU A 429 39.64 48.75 -33.46
N ILE A 430 39.71 48.37 -32.19
CA ILE A 430 39.58 46.98 -31.78
C ILE A 430 38.08 46.71 -31.60
N ASN A 431 37.63 45.47 -31.75
CA ASN A 431 36.20 45.12 -31.79
C ASN A 431 35.42 45.73 -30.61
N ALA A 432 35.98 45.68 -29.40
CA ALA A 432 35.38 46.24 -28.18
C ALA A 432 35.08 47.76 -28.25
N LEU A 433 35.70 48.48 -29.18
CA LEU A 433 35.52 49.92 -29.42
C LEU A 433 34.97 50.23 -30.81
N ASP A 434 34.77 49.22 -31.66
CA ASP A 434 34.21 49.36 -33.00
C ASP A 434 32.68 49.23 -32.95
N PRO A 435 31.91 50.22 -33.46
CA PRO A 435 30.46 50.11 -33.58
C PRO A 435 29.93 49.06 -34.58
N ASP A 436 30.79 48.51 -35.43
CA ASP A 436 30.52 47.57 -36.54
C ASP A 436 31.78 46.70 -36.73
N ASP A 437 31.98 45.76 -35.81
CA ASP A 437 33.24 45.05 -35.54
C ASP A 437 33.63 43.97 -36.57
N ASP A 438 32.70 43.52 -37.39
CA ASP A 438 32.95 42.63 -38.53
C ASP A 438 32.79 43.35 -39.90
N ASN A 439 32.35 44.62 -39.87
CA ASN A 439 32.12 45.50 -41.03
C ASN A 439 31.14 44.93 -42.07
N ASP A 440 30.20 44.07 -41.63
CA ASP A 440 29.15 43.53 -42.49
C ASP A 440 28.07 44.58 -42.83
N GLY A 441 28.07 45.70 -42.09
CA GLY A 441 27.22 46.87 -42.26
C GLY A 441 25.95 46.87 -41.39
N VAL A 442 25.80 45.89 -40.50
CA VAL A 442 24.97 45.95 -39.30
C VAL A 442 25.83 46.56 -38.19
N LEU A 443 25.21 47.22 -37.21
CA LEU A 443 26.01 47.71 -36.08
C LEU A 443 25.96 46.62 -35.03
N THR A 444 27.08 46.31 -34.38
CA THR A 444 27.25 45.21 -33.41
C THR A 444 26.06 45.08 -32.44
N LYS A 445 25.60 46.21 -31.91
CA LYS A 445 24.43 46.29 -31.01
C LYS A 445 23.06 45.88 -31.60
N ASN A 446 22.97 45.65 -32.89
CA ASN A 446 21.74 45.38 -33.64
C ASN A 446 21.81 44.02 -34.38
N GLU A 447 22.88 43.24 -34.21
CA GLU A 447 22.92 41.85 -34.66
C GLU A 447 21.92 40.98 -33.89
N ASN A 448 21.52 39.87 -34.51
CA ASN A 448 20.53 38.94 -34.01
C ASN A 448 21.08 37.51 -34.10
N TYR A 449 21.45 36.95 -32.94
CA TYR A 449 22.27 35.74 -32.80
C TYR A 449 21.66 34.39 -33.24
N ASN A 450 20.56 34.41 -34.01
CA ASN A 450 20.04 33.21 -34.67
C ASN A 450 19.00 33.61 -35.73
N GLY A 451 19.49 34.20 -36.83
CA GLY A 451 18.64 34.77 -37.88
C GLY A 451 19.19 36.04 -38.54
N GLY A 452 20.44 36.39 -38.23
CA GLY A 452 21.28 37.36 -38.91
C GLY A 452 22.00 36.76 -40.11
N THR A 453 23.24 37.17 -40.34
CA THR A 453 24.12 36.46 -41.27
C THR A 453 24.69 35.20 -40.57
N PRO A 454 25.15 34.17 -41.31
CA PRO A 454 25.72 32.96 -40.69
C PRO A 454 26.97 33.19 -39.82
N LEU A 455 27.54 34.41 -39.83
CA LEU A 455 28.64 34.78 -38.95
C LEU A 455 28.15 35.28 -37.58
N ASP A 456 26.85 35.56 -37.44
CA ASP A 456 26.25 36.03 -36.19
C ASP A 456 25.59 34.87 -35.41
N ASP A 457 25.59 33.66 -35.95
CA ASP A 457 24.90 32.52 -35.33
C ASP A 457 25.68 32.03 -34.10
N ASP A 458 24.93 31.49 -33.14
CA ASP A 458 25.36 30.95 -31.84
C ASP A 458 24.79 29.52 -31.80
N THR A 459 25.61 28.57 -32.27
CA THR A 459 25.19 27.24 -32.70
C THR A 459 24.97 26.28 -31.54
N ASP A 460 25.79 26.37 -30.50
CA ASP A 460 25.67 25.56 -29.28
C ASP A 460 24.74 26.23 -28.22
N GLY A 461 24.49 27.53 -28.35
CA GLY A 461 23.55 28.30 -27.54
C GLY A 461 24.15 28.85 -26.24
N ASP A 462 25.48 28.92 -26.13
CA ASP A 462 26.19 29.40 -24.94
C ASP A 462 26.18 30.94 -24.78
N LYS A 463 25.71 31.65 -25.82
CA LYS A 463 25.62 33.12 -25.98
C LYS A 463 26.91 33.80 -26.45
N ILE A 464 27.89 33.05 -26.90
CA ILE A 464 29.07 33.51 -27.63
C ILE A 464 28.82 33.22 -29.12
N PRO A 465 28.97 34.21 -30.02
CA PRO A 465 28.80 33.94 -31.45
C PRO A 465 29.89 33.01 -31.98
N ASP A 466 29.55 32.11 -32.91
CA ASP A 466 30.44 31.03 -33.41
C ASP A 466 31.84 31.54 -33.84
N TYR A 467 31.95 32.77 -34.37
CA TYR A 467 33.24 33.35 -34.79
C TYR A 467 34.14 33.84 -33.64
N LEU A 468 33.61 33.92 -32.42
CA LEU A 468 34.31 34.27 -31.18
C LEU A 468 34.31 33.12 -30.17
N ASP A 469 33.54 32.08 -30.44
CA ASP A 469 33.48 30.89 -29.61
C ASP A 469 34.69 29.99 -29.88
N THR A 470 35.23 29.44 -28.81
CA THR A 470 36.35 28.50 -28.87
C THR A 470 35.92 27.05 -29.00
N ASP A 471 34.62 26.75 -28.84
CA ASP A 471 34.00 25.42 -28.97
C ASP A 471 32.57 25.57 -29.57
N ASP A 472 32.49 26.17 -30.75
CA ASP A 472 31.28 26.59 -31.48
C ASP A 472 30.20 25.52 -31.72
N ASP A 473 30.48 24.22 -31.55
CA ASP A 473 29.48 23.15 -31.64
C ASP A 473 29.19 22.41 -30.30
N GLY A 474 29.89 22.82 -29.22
CA GLY A 474 29.73 22.34 -27.86
C GLY A 474 30.21 20.92 -27.60
N ASP A 475 31.09 20.37 -28.44
CA ASP A 475 31.57 18.99 -28.35
C ASP A 475 32.87 18.80 -27.54
N ASN A 476 33.39 19.89 -26.95
CA ASN A 476 34.64 19.99 -26.18
C ASN A 476 35.92 19.82 -27.01
N ILE A 477 35.84 19.92 -28.34
CA ILE A 477 37.01 20.02 -29.21
C ILE A 477 37.15 21.49 -29.65
N PRO A 478 38.26 22.17 -29.34
CA PRO A 478 38.37 23.57 -29.67
C PRO A 478 38.22 23.82 -31.18
N SER A 479 37.43 24.80 -31.59
CA SER A 479 37.11 25.12 -33.00
C SER A 479 38.34 25.29 -33.90
N ALA A 480 39.47 25.76 -33.34
CA ALA A 480 40.77 25.82 -34.05
C ALA A 480 41.42 24.45 -34.35
N SER A 481 40.86 23.39 -33.77
CA SER A 481 41.27 21.98 -33.87
C SER A 481 40.24 21.14 -34.61
N GLU A 482 39.03 21.67 -34.77
CA GLU A 482 37.92 21.18 -35.59
C GLU A 482 38.22 21.38 -37.09
N GLY A 483 38.19 20.32 -37.89
CA GLY A 483 38.43 20.40 -39.34
C GLY A 483 39.82 20.94 -39.76
N ASN A 484 40.04 21.07 -41.08
CA ASN A 484 41.25 21.72 -41.61
C ASN A 484 41.07 23.25 -41.60
N ASP A 485 41.02 23.87 -40.42
CA ASP A 485 41.28 25.30 -40.26
C ASP A 485 42.75 25.58 -40.67
N PRO A 486 43.00 26.28 -41.79
CA PRO A 486 44.35 26.48 -42.30
C PRO A 486 45.24 27.39 -41.45
N ASN A 487 44.64 28.30 -40.69
CA ASN A 487 45.37 29.31 -39.91
C ASN A 487 45.30 29.02 -38.39
N LYS A 488 44.39 28.11 -37.97
CA LYS A 488 44.18 27.64 -36.60
C LYS A 488 43.75 28.75 -35.66
N ASP A 489 42.98 29.70 -36.16
CA ASP A 489 42.43 30.80 -35.36
C ASP A 489 41.00 30.50 -34.83
N GLY A 490 40.41 29.37 -35.22
CA GLY A 490 39.11 28.92 -34.74
C GLY A 490 37.94 29.61 -35.43
N SER A 491 38.18 30.39 -36.49
CA SER A 491 37.10 31.04 -37.23
C SER A 491 36.39 30.08 -38.18
N PRO A 492 35.04 30.04 -38.16
CA PRO A 492 34.24 29.31 -39.16
C PRO A 492 34.46 29.81 -40.60
N ALA A 493 34.98 31.03 -40.78
CA ALA A 493 35.01 31.71 -42.07
C ALA A 493 35.98 31.11 -43.11
N ASP A 494 37.02 30.40 -42.67
CA ASP A 494 38.01 29.76 -43.55
C ASP A 494 38.25 28.27 -43.25
N ALA A 495 37.44 27.70 -42.35
CA ALA A 495 37.33 26.26 -42.15
C ALA A 495 36.84 25.53 -43.41
N THR A 496 37.05 24.20 -43.43
CA THR A 496 36.72 23.41 -44.62
C THR A 496 35.21 23.27 -44.77
N ASP A 497 34.70 23.84 -45.86
CA ASP A 497 33.32 23.78 -46.33
C ASP A 497 33.33 23.00 -47.67
N THR A 498 32.99 21.71 -47.60
CA THR A 498 33.13 20.74 -48.70
C THR A 498 32.07 20.92 -49.76
N ASP A 499 30.85 21.33 -49.39
CA ASP A 499 29.74 21.50 -50.32
C ASP A 499 29.57 22.94 -50.83
N GLY A 500 30.25 23.89 -50.19
CA GLY A 500 30.40 25.29 -50.59
C GLY A 500 29.21 26.17 -50.22
N ASP A 501 28.39 25.76 -49.25
CA ASP A 501 27.21 26.49 -48.81
C ASP A 501 27.49 27.58 -47.75
N LYS A 502 28.75 27.64 -47.30
CA LYS A 502 29.34 28.57 -46.31
C LYS A 502 29.08 28.22 -44.85
N ILE A 503 28.65 27.00 -44.57
CA ILE A 503 28.70 26.41 -43.23
C ILE A 503 29.86 25.41 -43.23
N PRO A 504 30.82 25.48 -42.28
CA PRO A 504 31.89 24.50 -42.20
C PRO A 504 31.36 23.08 -41.98
N ASP A 505 32.06 22.07 -42.52
CA ASP A 505 31.61 20.67 -42.51
C ASP A 505 31.30 20.13 -41.10
N TYR A 506 31.97 20.66 -40.07
CA TYR A 506 31.77 20.24 -38.69
C TYR A 506 30.48 20.83 -38.07
N LEU A 507 30.00 21.97 -38.58
CA LEU A 507 28.74 22.62 -38.19
C LEU A 507 27.54 22.24 -39.10
N ASP A 508 27.79 21.64 -40.27
CA ASP A 508 26.72 21.33 -41.25
C ASP A 508 26.01 19.98 -41.00
N LYS A 509 24.85 20.05 -40.34
CA LYS A 509 23.93 18.92 -40.08
C LYS A 509 23.21 18.36 -41.34
N ASN A 510 23.33 18.99 -42.52
CA ASN A 510 22.62 18.57 -43.73
C ASN A 510 23.53 18.00 -44.83
N SER A 511 24.84 17.86 -44.58
CA SER A 511 25.77 17.26 -45.54
C SER A 511 25.53 15.75 -45.67
N THR A 512 25.48 15.25 -46.91
CA THR A 512 25.33 13.81 -47.24
C THR A 512 26.66 13.06 -47.38
N ASP A 513 27.79 13.72 -47.16
CA ASP A 513 29.14 13.12 -47.28
C ASP A 513 30.09 13.47 -46.13
N GLY A 514 29.57 14.13 -45.08
CA GLY A 514 30.31 14.40 -43.84
C GLY A 514 30.49 13.17 -42.92
N PRO A 515 31.43 13.23 -41.94
CA PRO A 515 31.73 12.11 -41.03
C PRO A 515 30.52 11.65 -40.20
N LYS A 516 29.66 12.60 -39.82
CA LYS A 516 28.42 12.36 -39.04
C LYS A 516 27.19 12.04 -39.92
N ALA A 517 27.32 11.93 -41.25
CA ALA A 517 26.20 11.64 -42.15
C ALA A 517 25.93 10.13 -42.28
N ASP A 518 24.66 9.73 -42.41
CA ASP A 518 24.19 8.33 -42.60
C ASP A 518 23.43 8.24 -43.94
N PRO A 519 24.11 7.94 -45.07
CA PRO A 519 23.53 8.07 -46.41
C PRO A 519 22.60 6.93 -46.82
N ASP A 520 22.71 5.74 -46.22
CA ASP A 520 21.87 4.59 -46.53
C ASP A 520 20.78 4.29 -45.49
N GLY A 521 20.82 4.99 -44.36
CA GLY A 521 19.76 5.06 -43.36
C GLY A 521 19.67 3.81 -42.51
N ASP A 522 20.76 3.08 -42.35
CA ASP A 522 20.82 1.93 -41.46
C ASP A 522 21.10 2.33 -40.00
N GLY A 523 21.58 3.55 -39.76
CA GLY A 523 21.84 4.10 -38.43
C GLY A 523 23.32 4.15 -38.04
N LEU A 524 24.25 3.76 -38.92
CA LEU A 524 25.67 4.05 -38.77
C LEU A 524 26.07 5.30 -39.57
N THR A 525 26.98 6.11 -39.03
CA THR A 525 27.52 7.27 -39.76
C THR A 525 28.69 6.87 -40.66
N ASN A 526 28.98 7.66 -41.69
CA ASN A 526 30.11 7.49 -42.60
C ASN A 526 31.44 7.26 -41.86
N GLU A 527 31.67 7.93 -40.72
CA GLU A 527 32.87 7.74 -39.91
C GLU A 527 32.89 6.38 -39.20
N GLN A 528 31.73 5.95 -38.67
CA GLN A 528 31.58 4.64 -38.05
C GLN A 528 31.74 3.53 -39.08
N GLU A 529 31.12 3.66 -40.25
CA GLU A 529 31.22 2.71 -41.35
C GLU A 529 32.63 2.64 -41.92
N GLN A 530 33.33 3.77 -42.02
CA GLN A 530 34.73 3.80 -42.41
C GLN A 530 35.64 3.10 -41.38
N ALA A 531 35.33 3.22 -40.09
CA ALA A 531 36.05 2.53 -39.02
C ALA A 531 35.80 1.01 -39.02
N LEU A 532 34.57 0.60 -39.35
CA LEU A 532 34.13 -0.80 -39.44
C LEU A 532 34.54 -1.45 -40.78
N GLY A 533 34.84 -0.65 -41.80
CA GLY A 533 35.19 -1.12 -43.13
C GLY A 533 33.99 -1.51 -44.00
N THR A 534 32.79 -1.08 -43.60
CA THR A 534 31.53 -1.26 -44.35
C THR A 534 31.39 -0.20 -45.45
N ASP A 535 30.42 -0.37 -46.36
CA ASP A 535 30.18 0.54 -47.50
C ASP A 535 29.11 1.58 -47.14
N PRO A 536 29.46 2.88 -46.97
CA PRO A 536 28.55 3.94 -46.48
C PRO A 536 27.35 4.32 -47.35
N THR A 537 27.04 3.48 -48.33
CA THR A 537 25.93 3.64 -49.25
C THR A 537 25.12 2.36 -49.38
N LYS A 538 25.40 1.35 -48.57
CA LYS A 538 24.70 0.08 -48.48
C LYS A 538 24.55 -0.36 -47.03
N ALA A 539 23.31 -0.25 -46.56
CA ALA A 539 22.83 -0.75 -45.28
C ALA A 539 23.07 -2.25 -44.97
N ASP A 540 23.63 -3.03 -45.89
CA ASP A 540 23.95 -4.45 -45.77
C ASP A 540 25.13 -4.69 -46.74
N THR A 541 26.34 -4.59 -46.19
CA THR A 541 27.59 -4.49 -46.94
C THR A 541 27.95 -5.80 -47.62
N ASP A 542 27.74 -6.93 -46.95
CA ASP A 542 28.12 -8.25 -47.44
C ASP A 542 26.97 -9.02 -48.14
N GLY A 543 25.73 -8.60 -47.91
CA GLY A 543 24.54 -9.05 -48.62
C GLY A 543 23.93 -10.35 -48.10
N ASP A 544 24.18 -10.75 -46.84
CA ASP A 544 23.54 -11.91 -46.21
C ASP A 544 22.08 -11.64 -45.77
N GLY A 545 21.72 -10.37 -45.67
CA GLY A 545 20.40 -9.88 -45.32
C GLY A 545 20.21 -9.48 -43.85
N LEU A 546 21.28 -9.32 -43.08
CA LEU A 546 21.36 -8.51 -41.86
C LEU A 546 21.94 -7.11 -42.20
N PRO A 547 21.38 -6.03 -41.64
CA PRO A 547 21.97 -4.71 -41.82
C PRO A 547 23.24 -4.50 -40.98
N ASP A 548 24.20 -3.71 -41.48
CA ASP A 548 25.52 -3.53 -40.86
C ASP A 548 25.41 -3.04 -39.41
N ASN A 549 24.47 -2.13 -39.15
CA ASN A 549 24.21 -1.63 -37.80
C ASN A 549 23.70 -2.71 -36.82
N VAL A 550 22.93 -3.69 -37.30
CA VAL A 550 22.40 -4.82 -36.49
C VAL A 550 23.53 -5.77 -36.19
N GLU A 551 24.42 -5.99 -37.14
CA GLU A 551 25.57 -6.89 -36.96
C GLU A 551 26.54 -6.36 -35.92
N VAL A 552 26.83 -5.06 -35.94
CA VAL A 552 27.74 -4.44 -34.98
C VAL A 552 27.12 -4.29 -33.60
N ASN A 553 25.83 -3.91 -33.52
CA ASN A 553 25.22 -3.55 -32.24
C ASN A 553 24.51 -4.72 -31.56
N THR A 554 23.88 -5.61 -32.33
CA THR A 554 22.99 -6.64 -31.81
C THR A 554 23.62 -8.02 -31.88
N THR A 555 23.99 -8.52 -33.07
CA THR A 555 24.45 -9.90 -33.23
C THR A 555 25.95 -10.08 -33.02
N LYS A 556 26.72 -8.98 -32.98
CA LYS A 556 28.19 -8.94 -32.81
C LYS A 556 28.94 -9.76 -33.88
N THR A 557 28.39 -9.83 -35.10
CA THR A 557 28.99 -10.47 -36.27
C THR A 557 29.82 -9.48 -37.11
N ASP A 558 30.64 -9.96 -38.05
CA ASP A 558 31.49 -9.14 -38.93
C ASP A 558 30.69 -8.71 -40.17
N PRO A 559 30.25 -7.44 -40.25
CA PRO A 559 29.35 -6.94 -41.30
C PRO A 559 29.96 -6.91 -42.72
N THR A 560 31.19 -7.40 -42.86
CA THR A 560 31.88 -7.52 -44.14
C THR A 560 31.96 -8.97 -44.64
N LYS A 561 31.39 -9.93 -43.90
CA LYS A 561 31.40 -11.35 -44.21
C LYS A 561 30.06 -12.03 -43.92
N VAL A 562 29.44 -12.49 -45.01
CA VAL A 562 28.24 -13.36 -45.02
C VAL A 562 28.28 -14.59 -44.08
N ASP A 563 29.47 -14.98 -43.64
CA ASP A 563 29.74 -16.12 -42.76
C ASP A 563 30.97 -15.71 -41.93
N SER A 564 30.70 -15.14 -40.75
CA SER A 564 31.68 -14.45 -39.93
C SER A 564 32.75 -15.36 -39.38
N ASP A 565 32.38 -16.59 -39.00
CA ASP A 565 33.25 -17.58 -38.38
C ASP A 565 33.82 -18.61 -39.40
N GLY A 566 33.24 -18.67 -40.60
CA GLY A 566 33.70 -19.45 -41.74
C GLY A 566 33.29 -20.92 -41.68
N ASP A 567 32.22 -21.27 -40.96
CA ASP A 567 31.78 -22.66 -40.77
C ASP A 567 30.89 -23.19 -41.92
N GLY A 568 30.35 -22.28 -42.73
CA GLY A 568 29.54 -22.57 -43.92
C GLY A 568 28.03 -22.36 -43.78
N ILE A 569 27.57 -21.78 -42.67
CA ILE A 569 26.22 -21.21 -42.48
C ILE A 569 26.32 -19.68 -42.59
N ASP A 570 25.23 -18.98 -42.96
CA ASP A 570 25.23 -17.52 -42.99
C ASP A 570 24.70 -16.94 -41.67
N ASP A 571 25.26 -15.81 -41.24
CA ASP A 571 25.03 -15.22 -39.91
C ASP A 571 23.53 -14.96 -39.66
N LYS A 572 22.79 -14.57 -40.70
CA LYS A 572 21.33 -14.45 -40.68
C LYS A 572 20.58 -15.73 -40.29
N THR A 573 21.09 -16.90 -40.64
CA THR A 573 20.47 -18.19 -40.30
C THR A 573 20.79 -18.61 -38.87
N GLU A 574 21.80 -18.02 -38.24
CA GLU A 574 22.34 -18.39 -36.92
C GLU A 574 21.78 -17.55 -35.75
N VAL A 575 20.74 -16.76 -35.99
CA VAL A 575 20.20 -15.80 -35.01
C VAL A 575 19.77 -16.48 -33.70
N GLY A 576 20.58 -16.27 -32.66
CA GLY A 576 20.53 -16.68 -31.24
C GLY A 576 21.61 -15.91 -30.43
N ILE A 577 21.85 -16.23 -29.14
CA ILE A 577 22.75 -15.45 -28.24
C ILE A 577 24.24 -15.45 -28.67
N ASP A 578 24.70 -16.43 -29.45
CA ASP A 578 26.04 -16.39 -30.08
C ASP A 578 25.98 -16.96 -31.52
N PRO A 579 25.88 -16.09 -32.55
CA PRO A 579 25.85 -16.49 -33.95
C PRO A 579 27.17 -17.11 -34.44
N THR A 580 28.23 -17.12 -33.63
CA THR A 580 29.53 -17.71 -33.99
C THR A 580 29.74 -19.12 -33.43
N LYS A 581 28.73 -19.70 -32.77
CA LYS A 581 28.71 -21.09 -32.28
C LYS A 581 27.29 -21.66 -32.20
N PRO A 582 26.81 -22.38 -33.22
CA PRO A 582 25.51 -23.04 -33.12
C PRO A 582 25.53 -24.15 -32.05
N THR A 583 24.56 -24.09 -31.12
CA THR A 583 24.38 -25.06 -30.04
C THR A 583 23.68 -26.33 -30.53
N ASN A 584 24.12 -27.47 -30.00
CA ASN A 584 23.63 -28.81 -30.27
C ASN A 584 23.61 -29.57 -28.94
N SER A 585 22.50 -29.43 -28.21
CA SER A 585 22.36 -29.83 -26.80
C SER A 585 22.38 -31.34 -26.62
N ASP A 586 21.83 -32.11 -27.55
CA ASP A 586 21.83 -33.57 -27.48
C ASP A 586 22.98 -34.25 -28.26
N GLY A 587 23.77 -33.46 -29.00
CA GLY A 587 24.94 -33.89 -29.76
C GLY A 587 24.62 -34.66 -31.04
N ASP A 588 23.43 -34.51 -31.61
CA ASP A 588 22.99 -35.20 -32.83
C ASP A 588 23.50 -34.52 -34.13
N THR A 589 22.94 -34.82 -35.30
CA THR A 589 23.39 -34.22 -36.58
C THR A 589 22.70 -32.91 -36.96
N LEU A 590 21.69 -32.51 -36.21
CA LEU A 590 20.96 -31.25 -36.30
C LEU A 590 21.44 -30.35 -35.15
N ILE A 591 21.41 -29.04 -35.38
CA ILE A 591 21.62 -28.03 -34.34
C ILE A 591 20.26 -27.72 -33.75
N ASN A 592 20.18 -27.24 -32.50
CA ASN A 592 18.90 -27.06 -31.77
C ASN A 592 17.86 -26.30 -32.60
N ALA A 593 18.27 -25.23 -33.30
CA ALA A 593 17.40 -24.43 -34.15
C ALA A 593 16.73 -25.21 -35.32
N LEU A 594 17.26 -26.38 -35.65
CA LEU A 594 16.78 -27.27 -36.71
C LEU A 594 16.36 -28.66 -36.19
N ASP A 595 16.53 -28.93 -34.89
CA ASP A 595 16.12 -30.17 -34.25
C ASP A 595 14.69 -30.05 -33.69
N PRO A 596 13.75 -30.94 -34.07
CA PRO A 596 12.42 -30.97 -33.48
C PRO A 596 12.34 -31.42 -32.01
N ASP A 597 13.41 -31.98 -31.45
CA ASP A 597 13.54 -32.58 -30.11
C ASP A 597 15.00 -32.40 -29.64
N ASP A 598 15.36 -31.15 -29.35
CA ASP A 598 16.75 -30.64 -29.24
C ASP A 598 17.52 -31.11 -28.00
N ASP A 599 16.84 -31.69 -27.01
CA ASP A 599 17.44 -32.38 -25.86
C ASP A 599 17.21 -33.91 -25.87
N ASN A 600 16.45 -34.40 -26.86
CA ASN A 600 16.12 -35.81 -27.10
C ASN A 600 15.46 -36.52 -25.90
N ASP A 601 14.75 -35.76 -25.06
CA ASP A 601 14.03 -36.30 -23.90
C ASP A 601 12.74 -37.05 -24.31
N GLY A 602 12.32 -36.88 -25.57
CA GLY A 602 11.18 -37.52 -26.19
C GLY A 602 9.88 -36.72 -26.11
N VAL A 603 9.93 -35.49 -25.60
CA VAL A 603 9.01 -34.40 -25.90
C VAL A 603 9.41 -33.85 -27.29
N LEU A 604 8.91 -32.72 -27.72
CA LEU A 604 9.41 -32.07 -28.93
C LEU A 604 9.54 -30.63 -28.50
N THR A 605 10.60 -29.93 -28.87
CA THR A 605 10.93 -28.57 -28.41
C THR A 605 9.72 -27.62 -28.33
N LYS A 606 8.83 -27.72 -29.32
CA LYS A 606 7.57 -26.95 -29.41
C LYS A 606 6.47 -27.31 -28.39
N ASN A 607 6.66 -28.34 -27.58
CA ASN A 607 5.70 -28.95 -26.66
C ASN A 607 6.24 -29.03 -25.23
N GLU A 608 7.46 -28.59 -24.97
CA GLU A 608 7.97 -28.38 -23.61
C GLU A 608 7.16 -27.30 -22.88
N ASN A 609 7.13 -27.41 -21.55
CA ASN A 609 6.34 -26.55 -20.67
C ASN A 609 7.24 -26.01 -19.54
N TYR A 610 7.68 -24.76 -19.69
CA TYR A 610 8.71 -24.09 -18.88
C TYR A 610 8.42 -23.90 -17.38
N ASN A 611 7.32 -24.45 -16.85
CA ASN A 611 7.07 -24.46 -15.40
C ASN A 611 6.02 -25.53 -15.03
N GLY A 612 6.25 -26.76 -15.48
CA GLY A 612 5.38 -27.90 -15.17
C GLY A 612 5.70 -29.17 -15.96
N GLY A 613 6.92 -29.25 -16.49
CA GLY A 613 7.51 -30.38 -17.20
C GLY A 613 8.43 -31.21 -16.30
N THR A 614 9.49 -31.77 -16.89
CA THR A 614 10.59 -32.36 -16.13
C THR A 614 11.54 -31.28 -15.60
N PRO A 615 12.32 -31.51 -14.52
CA PRO A 615 13.25 -30.53 -13.95
C PRO A 615 14.40 -30.05 -14.86
N LEU A 616 14.38 -30.41 -16.15
CA LEU A 616 15.34 -29.97 -17.16
C LEU A 616 14.74 -28.89 -18.07
N ASP A 617 13.43 -28.62 -17.96
CA ASP A 617 12.73 -27.60 -18.74
C ASP A 617 12.37 -26.39 -17.87
N ASP A 618 12.83 -26.35 -16.62
CA ASP A 618 12.51 -25.28 -15.68
C ASP A 618 13.32 -24.00 -16.00
N ASP A 619 12.78 -22.87 -15.57
CA ASP A 619 13.26 -21.49 -15.77
C ASP A 619 13.21 -20.84 -14.38
N THR A 620 14.28 -21.06 -13.61
CA THR A 620 14.34 -20.93 -12.15
C THR A 620 14.37 -19.48 -11.70
N ASP A 621 15.08 -18.61 -12.42
CA ASP A 621 15.16 -17.17 -12.15
C ASP A 621 14.05 -16.36 -12.88
N GLY A 622 13.36 -16.97 -13.84
CA GLY A 622 12.21 -16.43 -14.54
C GLY A 622 12.56 -15.45 -15.66
N ASP A 623 13.79 -15.46 -16.16
CA ASP A 623 14.27 -14.58 -17.22
C ASP A 623 13.80 -15.01 -18.63
N LYS A 624 13.18 -16.21 -18.72
CA LYS A 624 12.65 -16.88 -19.93
C LYS A 624 13.70 -17.63 -20.74
N ILE A 625 14.87 -17.89 -20.17
CA ILE A 625 15.89 -18.81 -20.64
C ILE A 625 15.79 -20.06 -19.76
N PRO A 626 15.57 -21.26 -20.31
CA PRO A 626 15.54 -22.48 -19.50
C PRO A 626 16.90 -22.73 -18.84
N ASP A 627 16.93 -23.26 -17.62
CA ASP A 627 18.13 -23.44 -16.78
C ASP A 627 19.30 -24.12 -17.53
N TYR A 628 19.02 -25.04 -18.48
CA TYR A 628 20.07 -25.73 -19.25
C TYR A 628 20.70 -24.89 -20.38
N LEU A 629 20.13 -23.74 -20.71
CA LEU A 629 20.62 -22.74 -21.68
C LEU A 629 20.95 -21.41 -21.02
N ASP A 630 20.62 -21.26 -19.75
CA ASP A 630 20.92 -20.07 -18.97
C ASP A 630 22.38 -20.09 -18.52
N THR A 631 23.01 -18.93 -18.61
CA THR A 631 24.39 -18.72 -18.16
C THR A 631 24.46 -18.26 -16.71
N ASP A 632 23.33 -17.94 -16.08
CA ASP A 632 23.16 -17.51 -14.68
C ASP A 632 21.80 -18.03 -14.14
N ASP A 633 21.62 -19.35 -14.15
CA ASP A 633 20.36 -20.08 -13.91
C ASP A 633 19.64 -19.82 -12.56
N ASP A 634 20.26 -19.11 -11.62
CA ASP A 634 19.63 -18.65 -10.38
C ASP A 634 19.64 -17.12 -10.17
N GLY A 635 20.14 -16.37 -11.15
CA GLY A 635 20.16 -14.91 -11.19
C GLY A 635 21.10 -14.24 -10.18
N ASP A 636 22.10 -14.95 -9.65
CA ASP A 636 22.99 -14.44 -8.61
C ASP A 636 24.24 -13.69 -9.15
N ASN A 637 24.36 -13.56 -10.47
CA ASN A 637 25.48 -12.98 -11.22
C ASN A 637 26.79 -13.80 -11.16
N ILE A 638 26.74 -15.05 -10.70
CA ILE A 638 27.84 -16.02 -10.84
C ILE A 638 27.50 -16.94 -12.01
N PRO A 639 28.29 -16.92 -13.10
CA PRO A 639 27.94 -17.73 -14.25
C PRO A 639 27.84 -19.22 -13.88
N THR A 640 26.82 -19.94 -14.37
CA THR A 640 26.53 -21.35 -14.06
C THR A 640 27.75 -22.29 -14.24
N ALA A 641 28.66 -21.99 -15.15
CA ALA A 641 29.92 -22.76 -15.33
C ALA A 641 31.01 -22.49 -14.25
N SER A 642 30.78 -21.47 -13.44
CA SER A 642 31.62 -20.96 -12.35
C SER A 642 31.03 -21.28 -10.98
N GLU A 643 29.73 -21.56 -10.92
CA GLU A 643 29.01 -22.21 -9.83
C GLU A 643 29.73 -23.50 -9.42
N GLY A 644 30.03 -23.58 -8.13
CA GLY A 644 30.98 -24.53 -7.60
C GLY A 644 30.42 -25.93 -7.47
N ASN A 645 30.30 -26.69 -8.57
CA ASN A 645 30.36 -28.17 -8.63
C ASN A 645 30.05 -28.80 -10.01
N ASP A 646 30.10 -28.02 -11.11
CA ASP A 646 30.12 -28.52 -12.49
C ASP A 646 31.51 -29.17 -12.81
N PRO A 647 31.58 -30.51 -12.98
CA PRO A 647 32.85 -31.22 -13.18
C PRO A 647 33.52 -30.95 -14.53
N ASN A 648 32.76 -30.54 -15.55
CA ASN A 648 33.26 -30.36 -16.91
C ASN A 648 33.29 -28.88 -17.33
N LYS A 649 32.65 -28.00 -16.55
CA LYS A 649 32.57 -26.54 -16.71
C LYS A 649 31.87 -26.12 -18.01
N ASP A 650 30.89 -26.88 -18.45
CA ASP A 650 30.09 -26.59 -19.64
C ASP A 650 28.81 -25.82 -19.34
N GLY A 651 28.51 -25.57 -18.05
CA GLY A 651 27.34 -24.79 -17.63
C GLY A 651 26.04 -25.57 -17.70
N SER A 652 26.09 -26.91 -17.79
CA SER A 652 24.89 -27.74 -17.78
C SER A 652 24.52 -28.21 -16.37
N PRO A 653 23.26 -28.06 -15.94
CA PRO A 653 22.75 -28.67 -14.71
C PRO A 653 22.82 -30.21 -14.72
N ALA A 654 22.95 -30.83 -15.90
CA ALA A 654 22.78 -32.27 -16.10
C ALA A 654 23.89 -33.15 -15.48
N ASP A 655 25.08 -32.61 -15.26
CA ASP A 655 26.20 -33.33 -14.63
C ASP A 655 26.82 -32.61 -13.42
N ALA A 656 26.20 -31.51 -13.00
CA ALA A 656 26.46 -30.86 -11.73
C ALA A 656 26.23 -31.82 -10.55
N THR A 657 26.89 -31.52 -9.42
CA THR A 657 26.80 -32.40 -8.25
C THR A 657 25.40 -32.27 -7.61
N ASP A 658 24.68 -33.37 -7.61
CA ASP A 658 23.38 -33.58 -6.95
C ASP A 658 23.61 -34.60 -5.82
N THR A 659 23.71 -34.09 -4.59
CA THR A 659 24.16 -34.88 -3.44
C THR A 659 23.06 -35.75 -2.85
N ASP A 660 21.80 -35.33 -2.94
CA ASP A 660 20.66 -36.06 -2.39
C ASP A 660 19.96 -36.99 -3.40
N GLY A 661 20.26 -36.80 -4.70
CA GLY A 661 19.87 -37.64 -5.81
C GLY A 661 18.46 -37.38 -6.34
N ASP A 662 17.89 -36.22 -6.04
CA ASP A 662 16.55 -35.83 -6.49
C ASP A 662 16.52 -35.22 -7.91
N LYS A 663 17.71 -35.00 -8.49
CA LYS A 663 18.02 -34.46 -9.82
C LYS A 663 17.96 -32.93 -9.93
N ILE A 664 18.00 -32.23 -8.82
CA ILE A 664 18.29 -30.80 -8.75
C ILE A 664 19.76 -30.65 -8.30
N PRO A 665 20.60 -29.89 -9.01
CA PRO A 665 21.96 -29.63 -8.55
C PRO A 665 22.00 -28.95 -7.18
N ASP A 666 23.01 -29.24 -6.35
CA ASP A 666 23.12 -28.72 -4.98
C ASP A 666 23.07 -27.18 -4.89
N TYR A 667 23.47 -26.47 -5.95
CA TYR A 667 23.43 -25.01 -6.00
C TYR A 667 22.03 -24.45 -6.30
N LEU A 668 21.17 -25.22 -6.97
CA LEU A 668 19.74 -24.92 -7.19
C LEU A 668 18.82 -25.56 -6.12
N ASP A 669 19.33 -26.48 -5.30
CA ASP A 669 18.55 -27.22 -4.29
C ASP A 669 18.57 -26.58 -2.90
N LYS A 670 17.46 -25.89 -2.56
CA LYS A 670 17.21 -25.29 -1.24
C LYS A 670 17.06 -26.31 -0.10
N ASN A 671 17.05 -27.63 -0.36
CA ASN A 671 16.87 -28.68 0.66
C ASN A 671 18.14 -29.51 0.93
N SER A 672 19.30 -29.16 0.34
CA SER A 672 20.55 -29.89 0.54
C SER A 672 21.17 -29.66 1.93
N THR A 673 21.81 -30.70 2.51
CA THR A 673 22.21 -30.74 3.95
C THR A 673 23.73 -30.70 4.21
N ASP A 674 24.57 -30.57 3.19
CA ASP A 674 26.04 -30.57 3.34
C ASP A 674 26.78 -29.54 2.47
N GLY A 675 26.05 -28.60 1.87
CA GLY A 675 26.61 -27.44 1.16
C GLY A 675 27.10 -26.31 2.10
N PRO A 676 27.87 -25.33 1.59
CA PRO A 676 28.35 -24.17 2.38
C PRO A 676 27.21 -23.33 2.96
N LYS A 677 26.10 -23.23 2.22
CA LYS A 677 24.85 -22.56 2.63
C LYS A 677 23.88 -23.48 3.40
N ALA A 678 24.26 -24.74 3.63
CA ALA A 678 23.41 -25.65 4.41
C ALA A 678 23.56 -25.36 5.91
N ASP A 679 22.44 -25.45 6.63
CA ASP A 679 22.30 -25.32 8.08
C ASP A 679 21.83 -26.68 8.64
N PRO A 680 22.76 -27.60 8.97
CA PRO A 680 22.43 -29.01 9.21
C PRO A 680 21.81 -29.27 10.57
N ASP A 681 22.01 -28.38 11.55
CA ASP A 681 21.42 -28.48 12.89
C ASP A 681 20.25 -27.51 13.12
N GLY A 682 20.01 -26.61 12.17
CA GLY A 682 18.80 -25.82 12.05
C GLY A 682 18.76 -24.67 13.04
N ASP A 683 19.92 -24.15 13.43
CA ASP A 683 20.02 -23.01 14.34
C ASP A 683 20.05 -21.67 13.60
N GLY A 684 20.19 -21.67 12.28
CA GLY A 684 20.22 -20.46 11.46
C GLY A 684 21.62 -19.97 11.12
N LEU A 685 22.69 -20.64 11.57
CA LEU A 685 24.03 -20.47 11.04
C LEU A 685 24.33 -21.53 9.98
N THR A 686 24.88 -21.09 8.86
CA THR A 686 25.31 -22.00 7.80
C THR A 686 26.66 -22.65 8.14
N ASN A 687 26.94 -23.81 7.54
CA ASN A 687 28.23 -24.50 7.67
C ASN A 687 29.45 -23.58 7.48
N GLU A 688 29.36 -22.59 6.58
CA GLU A 688 30.44 -21.62 6.33
C GLU A 688 30.57 -20.60 7.46
N GLN A 689 29.45 -20.09 7.99
CA GLN A 689 29.42 -19.16 9.12
C GLN A 689 29.92 -19.83 10.40
N GLU A 690 29.49 -21.06 10.66
CA GLU A 690 29.91 -21.83 11.84
C GLU A 690 31.40 -22.17 11.78
N GLN A 691 31.90 -22.47 10.58
CA GLN A 691 33.33 -22.65 10.38
C GLN A 691 34.14 -21.37 10.64
N ALA A 692 33.57 -20.20 10.38
CA ALA A 692 34.19 -18.90 10.64
C ALA A 692 34.16 -18.51 12.12
N LEU A 693 33.05 -18.81 12.81
CA LEU A 693 32.85 -18.58 14.25
C LEU A 693 33.58 -19.62 15.11
N GLY A 694 33.98 -20.73 14.51
CA GLY A 694 34.65 -21.83 15.20
C GLY A 694 33.70 -22.72 15.99
N THR A 695 32.40 -22.62 15.71
CA THR A 695 31.32 -23.47 16.21
C THR A 695 31.24 -24.79 15.44
N ASP A 696 30.47 -25.75 15.93
CA ASP A 696 30.36 -27.11 15.37
C ASP A 696 29.12 -27.21 14.47
N PRO A 697 29.27 -27.35 13.13
CA PRO A 697 28.16 -27.30 12.16
C PRO A 697 27.09 -28.39 12.20
N THR A 698 27.08 -29.15 13.29
CA THR A 698 26.14 -30.22 13.54
C THR A 698 25.59 -30.18 14.96
N LYS A 699 25.92 -29.13 15.70
CA LYS A 699 25.37 -28.81 17.02
C LYS A 699 25.09 -27.31 17.11
N ALA A 700 23.79 -27.03 17.05
CA ALA A 700 23.13 -25.75 17.35
C ALA A 700 23.55 -25.04 18.65
N ASP A 701 24.35 -25.66 19.52
CA ASP A 701 24.84 -25.12 20.80
C ASP A 701 26.19 -25.80 21.05
N THR A 702 27.25 -25.10 20.67
CA THR A 702 28.61 -25.61 20.55
C THR A 702 29.24 -25.88 21.90
N ASP A 703 29.01 -25.00 22.88
CA ASP A 703 29.64 -25.08 24.19
C ASP A 703 28.77 -25.78 25.26
N GLY A 704 27.47 -25.90 25.01
CA GLY A 704 26.52 -26.68 25.77
C GLY A 704 25.98 -26.01 27.02
N ASP A 705 25.97 -24.66 27.11
CA ASP A 705 25.31 -23.93 28.18
C ASP A 705 23.78 -23.86 28.01
N GLY A 706 23.31 -24.09 26.79
CA GLY A 706 21.90 -24.15 26.40
C GLY A 706 21.37 -22.91 25.69
N LEU A 707 22.18 -21.91 25.34
CA LEU A 707 21.89 -20.93 24.30
C LEU A 707 22.36 -21.47 22.93
N PRO A 708 21.56 -21.32 21.86
CA PRO A 708 22.04 -21.71 20.53
C PRO A 708 23.10 -20.77 19.99
N ASP A 709 24.04 -21.28 19.18
CA ASP A 709 25.22 -20.52 18.71
C ASP A 709 24.81 -19.25 17.95
N ASN A 710 23.75 -19.34 17.14
CA ASN A 710 23.20 -18.19 16.42
C ASN A 710 22.66 -17.11 17.36
N VAL A 711 22.01 -17.49 18.48
CA VAL A 711 21.45 -16.58 19.48
C VAL A 711 22.58 -15.90 20.24
N GLU A 712 23.64 -16.63 20.55
CA GLU A 712 24.80 -16.06 21.24
C GLU A 712 25.53 -15.03 20.38
N VAL A 713 25.68 -15.33 19.09
CA VAL A 713 26.34 -14.42 18.15
C VAL A 713 25.46 -13.23 17.78
N ASN A 714 24.16 -13.45 17.58
CA ASN A 714 23.28 -12.44 16.99
C ASN A 714 22.47 -11.67 18.04
N THR A 715 22.05 -12.31 19.13
CA THR A 715 21.12 -11.72 20.11
C THR A 715 21.81 -11.35 21.43
N THR A 716 22.40 -12.29 22.14
CA THR A 716 22.99 -12.00 23.46
C THR A 716 24.41 -11.42 23.37
N LYS A 717 25.02 -11.49 22.17
CA LYS A 717 26.40 -11.07 21.88
C LYS A 717 27.43 -11.72 22.83
N THR A 718 27.15 -12.95 23.25
CA THR A 718 28.04 -13.80 24.05
C THR A 718 28.90 -14.68 23.14
N ASP A 719 30.00 -15.22 23.65
CA ASP A 719 30.92 -16.05 22.89
C ASP A 719 30.35 -17.47 22.78
N PRO A 720 29.88 -17.92 21.60
CA PRO A 720 29.21 -19.23 21.40
C PRO A 720 30.13 -20.44 21.64
N THR A 721 31.39 -20.19 21.99
CA THR A 721 32.36 -21.23 22.33
C THR A 721 32.69 -21.27 23.82
N LYS A 722 32.07 -20.41 24.64
CA LYS A 722 32.24 -20.32 26.09
C LYS A 722 30.93 -20.08 26.85
N VAL A 723 30.54 -21.13 27.58
CA VAL A 723 29.51 -21.18 28.64
C VAL A 723 29.43 -19.97 29.62
N ASP A 724 30.47 -19.16 29.72
CA ASP A 724 30.54 -17.98 30.60
C ASP A 724 31.49 -16.98 29.92
N SER A 725 30.88 -16.04 29.19
CA SER A 725 31.60 -15.18 28.25
C SER A 725 32.46 -14.12 28.92
N ASP A 726 31.99 -13.57 30.05
CA ASP A 726 32.67 -12.51 30.79
C ASP A 726 33.53 -13.04 31.96
N GLY A 727 33.33 -14.31 32.35
CA GLY A 727 34.14 -15.06 33.30
C GLY A 727 33.82 -14.77 34.76
N ASP A 728 32.63 -14.26 35.08
CA ASP A 728 32.23 -13.90 36.43
C ASP A 728 31.74 -15.09 37.28
N GLY A 729 31.44 -16.22 36.63
CA GLY A 729 31.05 -17.50 37.22
C GLY A 729 29.56 -17.85 37.14
N ILE A 730 28.77 -17.09 36.38
CA ILE A 730 27.39 -17.39 35.95
C ILE A 730 27.41 -17.73 34.45
N ASP A 731 26.47 -18.54 33.96
CA ASP A 731 26.39 -18.87 32.53
C ASP A 731 25.48 -17.89 31.79
N ASP A 732 25.82 -17.59 30.53
CA ASP A 732 25.22 -16.53 29.72
C ASP A 732 23.70 -16.75 29.55
N LYS A 733 23.27 -18.00 29.46
CA LYS A 733 21.85 -18.40 29.48
C LYS A 733 21.07 -17.92 30.70
N THR A 734 21.71 -17.84 31.86
CA THR A 734 21.03 -17.48 33.11
C THR A 734 20.87 -15.95 33.26
N GLU A 735 21.53 -15.14 32.43
CA GLU A 735 21.60 -13.67 32.55
C GLU A 735 20.66 -12.90 31.61
N VAL A 736 19.67 -13.57 31.00
CA VAL A 736 18.76 -12.99 29.99
C VAL A 736 17.98 -11.77 30.52
N GLY A 737 18.21 -10.60 29.88
CA GLY A 737 17.62 -9.27 30.11
C GLY A 737 18.14 -8.25 29.07
N SER A 738 17.76 -6.96 29.14
CA SER A 738 18.16 -5.92 28.15
C SER A 738 19.67 -5.61 28.09
N ASP A 739 20.43 -6.06 29.08
CA ASP A 739 21.89 -6.13 29.03
C ASP A 739 22.37 -7.38 29.81
N PRO A 740 22.71 -8.49 29.12
CA PRO A 740 23.23 -9.71 29.75
C PRO A 740 24.57 -9.53 30.47
N THR A 741 25.24 -8.38 30.27
CA THR A 741 26.51 -8.03 30.93
C THR A 741 26.33 -7.08 32.13
N LYS A 742 25.11 -6.57 32.37
CA LYS A 742 24.72 -5.78 33.55
C LYS A 742 23.29 -6.04 34.01
N PRO A 743 23.12 -6.85 35.05
CA PRO A 743 21.79 -7.25 35.48
C PRO A 743 21.06 -6.21 36.37
N THR A 744 19.75 -6.03 36.11
CA THR A 744 18.82 -5.14 36.84
C THR A 744 18.48 -5.65 38.24
N ASN A 745 18.13 -4.74 39.16
CA ASN A 745 17.77 -5.04 40.55
C ASN A 745 16.70 -4.04 41.04
N SER A 746 15.43 -4.40 40.87
CA SER A 746 14.25 -3.54 41.04
C SER A 746 13.92 -3.25 42.50
N ASP A 747 14.06 -4.22 43.40
CA ASP A 747 13.79 -4.05 44.82
C ASP A 747 15.01 -3.57 45.65
N GLY A 748 16.18 -3.53 45.01
CA GLY A 748 17.45 -3.07 45.57
C GLY A 748 18.12 -4.06 46.53
N ASP A 749 17.83 -5.36 46.46
CA ASP A 749 18.40 -6.39 47.33
C ASP A 749 19.81 -6.87 46.86
N THR A 750 20.28 -8.06 47.27
CA THR A 750 21.61 -8.57 46.86
C THR A 750 21.59 -9.48 45.64
N LEU A 751 20.41 -9.87 45.18
CA LEU A 751 20.13 -10.60 43.97
C LEU A 751 19.77 -9.57 42.88
N ILE A 752 19.88 -10.01 41.64
CA ILE A 752 19.47 -9.28 40.45
C ILE A 752 18.17 -9.91 39.98
N ASN A 753 17.30 -9.19 39.28
CA ASN A 753 15.95 -9.66 38.94
C ASN A 753 15.95 -11.06 38.30
N ALA A 754 16.88 -11.34 37.38
CA ALA A 754 17.01 -12.65 36.73
C ALA A 754 17.30 -13.83 37.70
N LEU A 755 17.91 -13.54 38.86
CA LEU A 755 18.26 -14.52 39.90
C LEU A 755 17.43 -14.35 41.17
N ASP A 756 16.65 -13.28 41.28
CA ASP A 756 15.77 -13.01 42.38
C ASP A 756 14.47 -13.79 42.17
N PRO A 757 14.11 -14.70 43.09
CA PRO A 757 12.84 -15.38 42.99
C PRO A 757 11.62 -14.45 43.14
N ASP A 758 11.78 -13.21 43.61
CA ASP A 758 10.74 -12.22 44.00
C ASP A 758 11.30 -10.80 43.78
N ASP A 759 11.50 -10.42 42.51
CA ASP A 759 12.29 -9.26 42.05
C ASP A 759 11.69 -7.88 42.36
N ASP A 760 10.42 -7.82 42.77
CA ASP A 760 9.75 -6.65 43.32
C ASP A 760 9.46 -6.77 44.84
N ASN A 761 9.81 -7.91 45.46
CA ASN A 761 9.60 -8.27 46.87
C ASN A 761 8.14 -8.20 47.34
N ASP A 762 7.17 -8.39 46.45
CA ASP A 762 5.75 -8.36 46.77
C ASP A 762 5.27 -9.64 47.51
N GLY A 763 6.13 -10.67 47.54
CA GLY A 763 5.91 -11.94 48.23
C GLY A 763 5.19 -13.00 47.39
N ILE A 764 4.94 -12.71 46.11
CA ILE A 764 4.73 -13.69 45.04
C ILE A 764 6.14 -14.12 44.60
N LEU A 765 6.30 -14.73 43.44
CA LEU A 765 7.61 -15.08 42.93
C LEU A 765 7.52 -14.79 41.44
N THR A 766 8.54 -14.17 40.85
CA THR A 766 8.53 -13.66 39.45
C THR A 766 7.93 -14.64 38.44
N LYS A 767 8.32 -15.91 38.52
CA LYS A 767 7.79 -16.99 37.65
C LYS A 767 6.30 -17.35 37.83
N ASN A 768 5.66 -16.84 38.87
CA ASN A 768 4.27 -17.10 39.23
C ASN A 768 3.43 -15.81 39.21
N GLU A 769 4.04 -14.68 38.86
CA GLU A 769 3.31 -13.47 38.50
C GLU A 769 2.50 -13.69 37.23
N ASN A 770 1.44 -12.93 37.12
CA ASN A 770 0.49 -13.02 36.05
C ASN A 770 0.14 -11.59 35.66
N TYR A 771 0.68 -11.12 34.53
CA TYR A 771 0.63 -9.76 33.96
C TYR A 771 -0.78 -9.21 33.62
N ASN A 772 -1.78 -9.53 34.44
CA ASN A 772 -3.18 -9.08 34.42
C ASN A 772 -4.03 -9.93 35.40
N GLY A 773 -3.49 -10.25 36.57
CA GLY A 773 -4.22 -11.00 37.60
C GLY A 773 -3.42 -11.48 38.80
N GLY A 774 -2.24 -10.90 39.05
CA GLY A 774 -1.51 -10.99 40.31
C GLY A 774 -1.74 -9.74 41.18
N THR A 775 -0.68 -9.03 41.58
CA THR A 775 -0.80 -7.79 42.36
C THR A 775 -0.82 -6.57 41.43
N PRO A 776 -1.46 -5.44 41.81
CA PRO A 776 -1.50 -4.24 40.96
C PRO A 776 -0.15 -3.63 40.52
N LEU A 777 0.97 -4.15 41.01
CA LEU A 777 2.32 -3.75 40.60
C LEU A 777 2.85 -4.59 39.44
N ASP A 778 2.23 -5.75 39.17
CA ASP A 778 2.58 -6.67 38.07
C ASP A 778 1.70 -6.50 36.83
N ASP A 779 0.76 -5.56 36.87
CA ASP A 779 -0.12 -5.27 35.75
C ASP A 779 0.65 -4.52 34.64
N ASP A 780 0.19 -4.71 33.40
CA ASP A 780 0.62 -4.05 32.16
C ASP A 780 -0.64 -3.34 31.65
N THR A 781 -0.75 -2.07 32.02
CA THR A 781 -2.00 -1.30 32.04
C THR A 781 -2.37 -0.76 30.67
N ASP A 782 -1.39 -0.36 29.86
CA ASP A 782 -1.59 0.14 28.50
C ASP A 782 -1.49 -0.95 27.42
N GLY A 783 -0.96 -2.12 27.78
CA GLY A 783 -0.91 -3.32 26.94
C GLY A 783 0.32 -3.38 26.02
N ASP A 784 1.37 -2.61 26.31
CA ASP A 784 2.63 -2.59 25.57
C ASP A 784 3.56 -3.79 25.89
N LYS A 785 3.18 -4.62 26.88
CA LYS A 785 3.90 -5.81 27.39
C LYS A 785 5.08 -5.50 28.31
N ILE A 786 5.22 -4.26 28.76
CA ILE A 786 6.12 -3.83 29.82
C ILE A 786 5.28 -3.70 31.11
N PRO A 787 5.67 -4.33 32.23
CA PRO A 787 4.94 -4.16 33.48
C PRO A 787 5.03 -2.72 33.99
N ASP A 788 3.95 -2.18 34.58
CA ASP A 788 3.81 -0.77 34.96
C ASP A 788 4.96 -0.23 35.85
N TYR A 789 5.64 -1.09 36.60
CA TYR A 789 6.78 -0.69 37.45
C TYR A 789 8.12 -0.54 36.70
N LEU A 790 8.17 -0.98 35.44
CA LEU A 790 9.29 -0.87 34.50
C LEU A 790 8.97 0.02 33.29
N ASP A 791 7.71 0.40 33.14
CA ASP A 791 7.20 1.29 32.10
C ASP A 791 7.44 2.76 32.48
N THR A 792 7.52 3.63 31.47
CA THR A 792 7.73 5.07 31.61
C THR A 792 6.53 5.91 31.18
N ASP A 793 5.51 5.31 30.58
CA ASP A 793 4.21 5.91 30.21
C ASP A 793 3.06 4.90 30.44
N ASP A 794 2.99 4.35 31.66
CA ASP A 794 2.21 3.14 32.01
C ASP A 794 0.67 3.19 31.78
N ASP A 795 0.09 4.34 31.41
CA ASP A 795 -1.32 4.45 31.01
C ASP A 795 -1.54 4.83 29.53
N GLY A 796 -0.46 4.99 28.77
CA GLY A 796 -0.44 5.30 27.34
C GLY A 796 -1.02 6.69 27.00
N ASP A 797 -1.10 7.61 27.97
CA ASP A 797 -1.72 8.92 27.78
C ASP A 797 -0.74 10.01 27.28
N ASN A 798 0.53 9.65 27.07
CA ASN A 798 1.66 10.49 26.67
C ASN A 798 2.07 11.53 27.74
N ILE A 799 1.81 11.24 29.00
CA ILE A 799 2.35 11.97 30.13
C ILE A 799 3.23 11.00 30.93
N PRO A 800 4.56 11.23 30.99
CA PRO A 800 5.45 10.28 31.64
C PRO A 800 5.03 10.00 33.08
N SER A 801 5.10 8.74 33.52
CA SER A 801 4.61 8.25 34.81
C SER A 801 5.20 9.01 36.02
N ALA A 802 6.45 9.46 35.91
CA ALA A 802 7.11 10.32 36.91
C ALA A 802 6.53 11.75 37.03
N SER A 803 5.65 12.12 36.10
CA SER A 803 4.94 13.40 35.98
C SER A 803 3.43 13.28 36.16
N GLU A 804 2.94 12.05 36.24
CA GLU A 804 1.57 11.64 36.50
C GLU A 804 1.26 11.66 38.00
N GLY A 805 0.01 11.95 38.37
CA GLY A 805 -0.40 11.98 39.77
C GLY A 805 0.47 12.91 40.66
N ASN A 806 0.78 12.46 41.87
CA ASN A 806 1.57 13.22 42.85
C ASN A 806 2.69 12.29 43.37
N ASP A 807 3.54 11.80 42.45
CA ASP A 807 4.75 11.02 42.71
C ASP A 807 5.75 11.85 43.57
N PRO A 808 6.04 11.45 44.82
CA PRO A 808 6.93 12.16 45.72
C PRO A 808 8.41 12.14 45.35
N ASN A 809 8.90 11.10 44.68
CA ASN A 809 10.33 10.88 44.42
C ASN A 809 10.71 11.02 42.94
N LYS A 810 9.71 11.05 42.04
CA LYS A 810 9.84 11.27 40.59
C LYS A 810 10.61 10.15 39.90
N ASP A 811 10.53 8.93 40.42
CA ASP A 811 11.16 7.75 39.81
C ASP A 811 10.23 7.02 38.84
N GLY A 812 8.96 7.45 38.72
CA GLY A 812 8.00 6.86 37.80
C GLY A 812 7.36 5.58 38.34
N SER A 813 7.68 5.15 39.56
CA SER A 813 7.12 3.93 40.13
C SER A 813 5.66 4.13 40.59
N PRO A 814 4.74 3.22 40.20
CA PRO A 814 3.38 3.18 40.73
C PRO A 814 3.31 3.05 42.26
N ALA A 815 4.36 2.52 42.90
CA ALA A 815 4.37 2.12 44.31
C ALA A 815 4.22 3.27 45.32
N ASP A 816 4.58 4.50 44.97
CA ASP A 816 4.48 5.66 45.86
C ASP A 816 3.63 6.84 45.31
N ALA A 817 3.00 6.63 44.16
CA ALA A 817 2.02 7.54 43.56
C ALA A 817 0.73 7.68 44.40
N THR A 818 -0.09 8.68 44.06
CA THR A 818 -1.34 8.95 44.82
C THR A 818 -2.45 7.97 44.45
N ASP A 819 -2.81 7.12 45.41
CA ASP A 819 -4.00 6.25 45.38
C ASP A 819 -5.09 6.83 46.32
N THR A 820 -6.17 7.36 45.73
CA THR A 820 -7.28 8.01 46.45
C THR A 820 -8.23 6.99 47.09
N ASP A 821 -8.37 5.80 46.52
CA ASP A 821 -9.43 4.85 46.85
C ASP A 821 -8.94 3.64 47.69
N GLY A 822 -7.62 3.45 47.74
CA GLY A 822 -6.88 2.56 48.62
C GLY A 822 -6.81 1.11 48.13
N ASP A 823 -6.96 0.88 46.83
CA ASP A 823 -6.88 -0.44 46.20
C ASP A 823 -5.49 -0.82 45.68
N ASN A 824 -4.51 0.08 45.84
CA ASN A 824 -3.11 -0.03 45.40
C ASN A 824 -2.90 0.05 43.89
N ILE A 825 -3.86 0.58 43.12
CA ILE A 825 -3.64 1.08 41.75
C ILE A 825 -3.57 2.63 41.84
N PRO A 826 -2.53 3.29 41.31
CA PRO A 826 -2.49 4.74 41.26
C PRO A 826 -3.66 5.36 40.51
N ASP A 827 -4.11 6.55 40.93
CA ASP A 827 -5.31 7.20 40.36
C ASP A 827 -5.25 7.42 38.82
N TYR A 828 -4.06 7.41 38.22
CA TYR A 828 -3.84 7.59 36.79
C TYR A 828 -3.94 6.27 35.99
N LEU A 829 -3.41 5.16 36.52
CA LEU A 829 -3.45 3.81 35.93
C LEU A 829 -4.79 3.06 36.05
N ASP A 830 -5.78 3.60 36.75
CA ASP A 830 -7.06 2.92 36.96
C ASP A 830 -7.96 2.92 35.70
N THR A 831 -7.71 1.99 34.78
CA THR A 831 -8.46 1.77 33.51
C THR A 831 -9.80 1.06 33.71
N SER A 832 -10.07 0.47 34.90
CA SER A 832 -11.46 0.25 35.29
C SER A 832 -12.08 1.64 35.36
N PRO A 833 -13.07 1.99 34.50
CA PRO A 833 -13.51 3.37 34.43
C PRO A 833 -14.32 3.65 35.68
N ASN A 834 -13.65 3.98 36.78
CA ASN A 834 -14.12 4.35 38.10
C ASN A 834 -15.63 4.19 38.21
N GLY A 835 -16.12 2.95 38.38
CA GLY A 835 -17.47 2.59 37.95
C GLY A 835 -18.19 1.67 38.93
N VAL A 836 -19.39 2.06 39.35
CA VAL A 836 -20.16 1.23 40.27
C VAL A 836 -20.76 -0.01 39.59
N LYS A 837 -20.67 -1.16 40.25
CA LYS A 837 -21.26 -2.43 39.80
C LYS A 837 -22.70 -2.60 40.34
N LEU A 838 -23.63 -2.97 39.46
CA LEU A 838 -25.06 -3.08 39.76
C LEU A 838 -25.66 -4.35 39.15
N GLN A 839 -26.42 -5.11 39.93
CA GLN A 839 -27.28 -6.18 39.42
C GLN A 839 -28.74 -5.75 39.53
N VAL A 840 -29.53 -5.94 38.46
CA VAL A 840 -30.96 -5.55 38.49
C VAL A 840 -31.84 -6.71 38.05
N LYS A 841 -32.94 -6.92 38.77
CA LYS A 841 -34.03 -7.80 38.34
C LYS A 841 -35.33 -7.04 38.15
N VAL A 842 -35.98 -7.22 37.01
CA VAL A 842 -37.28 -6.61 36.67
C VAL A 842 -38.10 -7.52 35.74
N MET A 843 -39.43 -7.46 35.84
CA MET A 843 -40.34 -8.16 34.93
C MET A 843 -41.36 -7.20 34.32
N LEU A 844 -41.64 -7.40 33.04
CA LEU A 844 -42.58 -6.63 32.22
C LEU A 844 -43.94 -7.30 32.22
N GLN A 845 -45.00 -6.58 32.59
CA GLN A 845 -46.34 -7.14 32.67
C GLN A 845 -46.86 -7.65 31.32
N GLY A 846 -46.56 -6.95 30.22
CA GLY A 846 -46.99 -7.35 28.88
C GLY A 846 -46.51 -8.75 28.53
N ALA A 847 -45.20 -9.00 28.68
CA ALA A 847 -44.59 -10.28 28.36
C ALA A 847 -44.82 -11.37 29.43
N TYR A 848 -45.24 -11.03 30.66
CA TYR A 848 -45.31 -11.97 31.78
C TYR A 848 -46.38 -13.06 31.59
N ASP A 849 -45.98 -14.33 31.74
CA ASP A 849 -46.90 -15.47 31.80
C ASP A 849 -47.05 -15.98 33.23
N SER A 850 -48.21 -15.70 33.83
CA SER A 850 -48.55 -16.15 35.18
C SER A 850 -48.55 -17.66 35.39
N THR A 851 -48.60 -18.46 34.31
CA THR A 851 -48.58 -19.93 34.38
C THR A 851 -47.18 -20.46 34.60
N THR A 852 -46.20 -19.87 33.92
CA THR A 852 -44.78 -20.27 33.99
C THR A 852 -44.01 -19.48 35.03
N GLY A 853 -44.50 -18.31 35.42
CA GLY A 853 -43.79 -17.37 36.30
C GLY A 853 -42.65 -16.63 35.60
N MET A 854 -42.56 -16.72 34.27
CA MET A 854 -41.51 -16.13 33.44
C MET A 854 -42.13 -15.25 32.35
N MET A 855 -41.32 -14.37 31.76
CA MET A 855 -41.70 -13.61 30.58
C MET A 855 -41.65 -14.45 29.31
N LYS A 856 -42.46 -14.09 28.32
CA LYS A 856 -42.39 -14.61 26.96
C LYS A 856 -41.32 -13.85 26.20
N ASP A 857 -40.51 -14.56 25.43
CA ASP A 857 -39.48 -14.03 24.53
C ASP A 857 -39.99 -13.96 23.08
N THR A 858 -41.29 -13.65 22.88
CA THR A 858 -41.94 -13.70 21.57
C THR A 858 -41.22 -12.81 20.55
N LEU A 859 -40.84 -11.60 20.95
CA LEU A 859 -40.12 -10.64 20.11
C LEU A 859 -38.78 -11.21 19.62
N ARG A 860 -38.00 -11.82 20.53
CA ARG A 860 -36.75 -12.51 20.20
C ARG A 860 -36.98 -13.66 19.24
N SER A 861 -37.96 -14.52 19.53
CA SER A 861 -38.28 -15.69 18.70
C SER A 861 -38.76 -15.32 17.28
N GLN A 862 -39.27 -14.10 17.09
CA GLN A 862 -39.69 -13.56 15.80
C GLN A 862 -38.61 -12.69 15.13
N GLY A 863 -37.43 -12.53 15.73
CA GLY A 863 -36.35 -11.69 15.20
C GLY A 863 -36.69 -10.19 15.17
N LEU A 864 -37.56 -9.73 16.07
CA LEU A 864 -38.05 -8.35 16.08
C LEU A 864 -37.25 -7.43 17.01
N ILE A 865 -36.38 -7.95 17.88
CA ILE A 865 -35.57 -7.11 18.77
C ILE A 865 -34.46 -6.44 17.93
N PRO A 866 -34.35 -5.10 17.90
CA PRO A 866 -33.30 -4.43 17.15
C PRO A 866 -31.92 -4.69 17.77
N LEU A 867 -30.88 -4.69 16.93
CA LEU A 867 -29.50 -4.83 17.39
C LEU A 867 -29.00 -3.58 18.12
N ALA A 868 -29.48 -2.40 17.74
CA ALA A 868 -29.17 -1.15 18.45
C ALA A 868 -30.26 -0.80 19.48
N GLN A 869 -29.86 -0.15 20.57
CA GLN A 869 -30.78 0.29 21.62
C GLN A 869 -31.84 1.31 21.11
N PRO A 870 -33.11 1.23 21.54
CA PRO A 870 -34.22 2.02 20.99
C PRO A 870 -34.51 3.37 21.71
N TYR A 871 -33.66 3.78 22.66
CA TYR A 871 -33.83 4.94 23.54
C TYR A 871 -33.17 6.24 23.04
N ASN A 872 -32.55 6.22 21.85
CA ASN A 872 -31.95 7.40 21.21
C ASN A 872 -32.95 8.51 20.81
N MET A 873 -34.24 8.16 20.69
CA MET A 873 -35.31 9.09 20.33
C MET A 873 -36.36 9.25 21.45
N GLY A 874 -37.31 10.17 21.24
CA GLY A 874 -38.47 10.34 22.14
C GLY A 874 -38.12 11.04 23.46
N ILE A 875 -38.71 10.60 24.57
CA ILE A 875 -38.57 11.27 25.88
C ILE A 875 -37.28 10.94 26.64
N TYR A 876 -36.54 9.92 26.17
CA TYR A 876 -35.31 9.49 26.81
C TYR A 876 -34.09 10.17 26.17
N SER A 877 -34.10 10.33 24.84
CA SER A 877 -33.05 10.99 24.06
C SER A 877 -31.66 10.55 24.50
N TYR A 878 -31.52 9.25 24.74
CA TYR A 878 -30.33 8.67 25.32
C TYR A 878 -29.28 8.48 24.24
N ALA A 879 -28.17 9.21 24.36
CA ALA A 879 -27.09 9.25 23.37
C ALA A 879 -26.18 8.01 23.38
N GLY A 880 -26.43 7.03 24.26
CA GLY A 880 -25.64 5.79 24.31
C GLY A 880 -25.69 5.02 22.98
N LYS A 881 -24.60 4.33 22.68
CA LYS A 881 -24.39 3.58 21.43
C LYS A 881 -24.47 2.06 21.63
N GLU A 882 -25.04 1.60 22.74
CA GLU A 882 -25.04 0.17 23.07
C GLU A 882 -25.77 -0.65 22.00
N THR A 883 -25.11 -1.72 21.60
CA THR A 883 -25.59 -2.70 20.62
C THR A 883 -25.59 -4.10 21.21
N THR A 884 -26.34 -5.00 20.59
CA THR A 884 -26.29 -6.43 20.86
C THR A 884 -26.06 -7.20 19.57
N THR A 885 -25.76 -8.49 19.68
CA THR A 885 -25.43 -9.35 18.55
C THR A 885 -26.53 -10.36 18.26
N LEU A 886 -26.58 -10.86 17.02
CA LEU A 886 -27.48 -11.97 16.66
C LEU A 886 -27.21 -13.22 17.50
N ALA A 887 -25.94 -13.46 17.86
CA ALA A 887 -25.54 -14.55 18.75
C ALA A 887 -26.20 -14.41 20.14
N ARG A 888 -26.23 -13.19 20.70
CA ARG A 888 -26.89 -12.94 21.98
C ARG A 888 -28.40 -13.14 21.91
N LEU A 889 -29.03 -12.69 20.82
CA LEU A 889 -30.47 -12.89 20.61
C LEU A 889 -30.83 -14.36 20.28
N ALA A 890 -29.86 -15.19 19.91
CA ALA A 890 -30.07 -16.63 19.72
C ALA A 890 -30.24 -17.38 21.05
N THR A 891 -29.84 -16.80 22.20
CA THR A 891 -29.98 -17.42 23.53
C THR A 891 -31.42 -17.83 23.83
N THR A 892 -31.61 -19.05 24.33
CA THR A 892 -32.91 -19.64 24.68
C THR A 892 -32.95 -20.08 26.16
N GLY A 893 -34.11 -20.52 26.65
CA GLY A 893 -34.25 -20.98 28.04
C GLY A 893 -34.70 -19.85 28.97
N ASN A 894 -34.16 -19.83 30.20
CA ASN A 894 -34.48 -18.81 31.21
C ASN A 894 -33.80 -17.46 30.91
N ASP A 895 -32.60 -17.53 30.33
CA ASP A 895 -31.73 -16.39 30.07
C ASP A 895 -31.98 -15.77 28.68
N ALA A 896 -33.06 -16.19 28.02
CA ALA A 896 -33.42 -15.68 26.70
C ALA A 896 -33.80 -14.19 26.78
N PRO A 897 -33.25 -13.31 25.92
CA PRO A 897 -33.64 -11.91 25.85
C PRO A 897 -35.14 -11.72 25.57
N VAL A 898 -35.77 -10.81 26.30
CA VAL A 898 -37.17 -10.42 26.12
C VAL A 898 -37.26 -9.09 25.38
N ASP A 899 -36.52 -8.08 25.85
CA ASP A 899 -36.49 -6.75 25.24
C ASP A 899 -35.38 -5.86 25.84
N TRP A 900 -35.19 -4.67 25.25
CA TRP A 900 -34.34 -3.60 25.77
C TRP A 900 -34.97 -2.88 26.96
N VAL A 901 -34.16 -2.51 27.96
CA VAL A 901 -34.49 -1.65 29.11
C VAL A 901 -33.43 -0.56 29.26
N LEU A 902 -33.79 0.57 29.88
CA LEU A 902 -32.86 1.66 30.18
C LEU A 902 -32.69 1.77 31.69
N VAL A 903 -31.48 1.50 32.18
CA VAL A 903 -31.09 1.64 33.59
C VAL A 903 -30.57 3.07 33.82
N GLU A 904 -30.96 3.69 34.93
CA GLU A 904 -30.46 5.01 35.32
C GLU A 904 -30.05 5.05 36.79
N LEU A 905 -28.93 5.72 37.06
CA LEU A 905 -28.55 6.16 38.41
C LEU A 905 -28.98 7.61 38.60
N ARG A 906 -29.66 7.92 39.71
CA ARG A 906 -30.04 9.29 40.08
C ARG A 906 -29.28 9.78 41.29
N ASP A 907 -29.07 11.09 41.32
CA ASP A 907 -28.37 11.78 42.40
C ASP A 907 -29.04 11.55 43.77
N PRO A 908 -28.27 11.25 44.84
CA PRO A 908 -28.83 10.98 46.16
C PRO A 908 -29.54 12.19 46.77
N THR A 909 -29.10 13.41 46.46
CA THR A 909 -29.65 14.65 47.01
C THR A 909 -30.81 15.19 46.17
N THR A 910 -30.74 14.99 44.86
CA THR A 910 -31.70 15.51 43.88
C THR A 910 -32.20 14.39 42.97
N PRO A 911 -33.23 13.61 43.37
CA PRO A 911 -33.68 12.40 42.66
C PRO A 911 -34.15 12.61 41.21
N THR A 912 -34.42 13.85 40.81
CA THR A 912 -34.74 14.21 39.42
C THR A 912 -33.52 14.25 38.50
N THR A 913 -32.32 14.41 39.06
CA THR A 913 -31.06 14.52 38.31
C THR A 913 -30.54 13.12 37.99
N VAL A 914 -30.32 12.85 36.70
CA VAL A 914 -29.68 11.61 36.23
C VAL A 914 -28.17 11.79 36.29
N LYS A 915 -27.46 10.79 36.83
CA LYS A 915 -26.00 10.76 36.92
C LYS A 915 -25.38 9.85 35.87
N ALA A 916 -25.96 8.66 35.68
CA ALA A 916 -25.55 7.72 34.66
C ALA A 916 -26.76 7.03 34.04
N ARG A 917 -26.57 6.54 32.82
CA ARG A 917 -27.56 5.76 32.05
C ARG A 917 -26.86 4.66 31.29
N MET A 918 -27.55 3.54 31.13
CA MET A 918 -27.08 2.40 30.34
C MET A 918 -28.28 1.66 29.75
N ALA A 919 -28.25 1.37 28.45
CA ALA A 919 -29.20 0.48 27.81
C ALA A 919 -28.76 -0.98 27.97
N ALA A 920 -29.70 -1.83 28.35
CA ALA A 920 -29.44 -3.24 28.69
C ALA A 920 -30.58 -4.13 28.20
N LEU A 921 -30.39 -5.45 28.23
CA LEU A 921 -31.41 -6.43 27.85
C LEU A 921 -32.02 -7.08 29.09
N VAL A 922 -33.35 -7.18 29.15
CA VAL A 922 -34.04 -7.96 30.18
C VAL A 922 -34.31 -9.38 29.68
N GLN A 923 -34.04 -10.38 30.52
CA GLN A 923 -34.17 -11.82 30.23
C GLN A 923 -35.48 -12.40 30.78
N ARG A 924 -35.86 -13.62 30.36
CA ARG A 924 -37.19 -14.19 30.69
C ARG A 924 -37.44 -14.41 32.18
N ASP A 925 -36.41 -14.69 32.95
CA ASP A 925 -36.48 -14.83 34.40
C ASP A 925 -36.37 -13.48 35.15
N GLY A 926 -36.18 -12.40 34.40
CA GLY A 926 -36.17 -11.03 34.86
C GLY A 926 -34.79 -10.48 35.20
N ASP A 927 -33.70 -11.22 35.01
CA ASP A 927 -32.37 -10.64 35.06
C ASP A 927 -32.17 -9.58 33.97
N VAL A 928 -31.42 -8.53 34.30
CA VAL A 928 -31.00 -7.49 33.36
C VAL A 928 -29.52 -7.70 33.11
N MET A 929 -29.17 -7.85 31.84
CA MET A 929 -27.80 -8.07 31.40
C MET A 929 -27.33 -6.97 30.45
N ASP A 930 -26.03 -6.73 30.48
CA ASP A 930 -25.32 -5.92 29.50
C ASP A 930 -25.55 -6.48 28.10
N ALA A 931 -25.89 -5.59 27.16
CA ALA A 931 -26.25 -5.97 25.81
C ALA A 931 -25.05 -6.45 24.97
N THR A 932 -23.86 -5.96 25.28
CA THR A 932 -22.57 -6.28 24.64
C THR A 932 -21.96 -7.49 25.34
N THR A 933 -21.61 -7.38 26.62
CA THR A 933 -20.85 -8.42 27.34
C THR A 933 -21.71 -9.60 27.77
N GLY A 934 -23.00 -9.38 28.04
CA GLY A 934 -23.91 -10.42 28.54
C GLY A 934 -23.82 -10.68 30.02
N SER A 935 -22.99 -9.91 30.71
CA SER A 935 -22.90 -9.94 32.17
C SER A 935 -24.19 -9.40 32.80
N THR A 936 -24.69 -10.07 33.83
CA THR A 936 -25.77 -9.54 34.69
C THR A 936 -25.24 -8.53 35.72
N SER A 937 -23.91 -8.44 35.87
CA SER A 937 -23.25 -7.39 36.63
C SER A 937 -23.01 -6.19 35.70
N LEU A 938 -23.90 -5.22 35.75
CA LEU A 938 -23.83 -4.00 34.96
C LEU A 938 -22.75 -3.09 35.54
N LEU A 939 -21.81 -2.67 34.69
CA LEU A 939 -20.79 -1.68 35.02
C LEU A 939 -21.27 -0.30 34.51
N LEU A 940 -21.34 0.68 35.40
CA LEU A 940 -21.65 2.07 35.01
C LEU A 940 -20.38 2.93 35.16
N PRO A 941 -19.69 3.24 34.04
CA PRO A 941 -18.39 3.92 34.07
C PRO A 941 -18.48 5.36 34.61
N GLY A 942 -17.41 5.85 35.24
CA GLY A 942 -17.27 7.24 35.73
C GLY A 942 -18.15 7.59 36.93
N MET A 943 -18.59 6.58 37.68
CA MET A 943 -19.40 6.69 38.88
C MET A 943 -18.63 6.20 40.11
N ALA A 944 -18.32 7.11 41.03
CA ALA A 944 -17.70 6.76 42.30
C ALA A 944 -18.59 5.89 43.21
N SER A 945 -17.96 5.09 44.08
CA SER A 945 -18.63 4.36 45.16
C SER A 945 -19.49 5.31 46.02
N GLY A 946 -20.77 5.00 46.18
CA GLY A 946 -21.70 5.97 46.76
C GLY A 946 -23.15 5.54 46.83
N ASN A 947 -23.99 6.45 47.32
CA ASN A 947 -25.43 6.23 47.45
C ASN A 947 -26.16 6.80 46.23
N TYR A 948 -26.94 5.97 45.53
CA TYR A 948 -27.69 6.35 44.34
C TYR A 948 -29.13 5.84 44.38
N TYR A 949 -30.05 6.52 43.73
CA TYR A 949 -31.33 5.88 43.40
C TYR A 949 -31.18 5.13 42.09
N VAL A 950 -31.67 3.89 42.04
CA VAL A 950 -31.65 3.06 40.83
C VAL A 950 -33.03 3.10 40.20
N ALA A 951 -33.10 3.49 38.93
CA ALA A 951 -34.33 3.49 38.15
C ALA A 951 -34.19 2.59 36.91
N ILE A 952 -35.30 2.00 36.49
CA ILE A 952 -35.42 1.26 35.24
C ILE A 952 -36.59 1.80 34.45
N HIS A 953 -36.38 1.91 33.14
CA HIS A 953 -37.41 2.27 32.17
C HIS A 953 -37.48 1.24 31.06
N HIS A 954 -38.64 1.21 30.41
CA HIS A 954 -38.91 0.41 29.24
C HIS A 954 -39.74 1.23 28.27
N ARG A 955 -39.65 0.93 26.97
CA ARG A 955 -40.27 1.71 25.89
C ARG A 955 -41.80 1.84 25.97
N ASN A 956 -42.51 0.84 26.49
CA ASN A 956 -43.99 0.84 26.56
C ASN A 956 -44.56 0.50 27.95
N HIS A 957 -43.70 0.37 28.96
CA HIS A 957 -44.10 0.22 30.36
C HIS A 957 -43.76 1.48 31.16
N LEU A 958 -44.45 1.70 32.28
CA LEU A 958 -44.06 2.75 33.23
C LEU A 958 -42.82 2.30 34.02
N GLY A 959 -41.78 3.14 34.01
CA GLY A 959 -40.56 2.90 34.77
C GLY A 959 -40.76 2.89 36.28
N VAL A 960 -39.79 2.29 36.98
CA VAL A 960 -39.76 2.13 38.44
C VAL A 960 -38.44 2.66 38.99
N MET A 961 -38.42 3.10 40.25
CA MET A 961 -37.21 3.53 40.95
C MET A 961 -37.24 3.06 42.40
N THR A 962 -36.08 2.84 43.01
CA THR A 962 -35.97 2.53 44.44
C THR A 962 -36.55 3.65 45.31
N ALA A 963 -37.18 3.31 46.44
CA ALA A 963 -37.72 4.31 47.37
C ALA A 963 -36.63 5.04 48.17
N GLY A 964 -35.54 4.33 48.44
CA GLY A 964 -34.37 4.83 49.13
C GLY A 964 -33.14 4.71 48.24
N GLN A 965 -32.07 5.38 48.66
CA GLN A 965 -30.76 5.26 48.04
C GLN A 965 -30.21 3.85 48.30
N VAL A 966 -29.51 3.33 47.30
CA VAL A 966 -28.77 2.07 47.33
C VAL A 966 -27.30 2.44 47.33
N ASN A 967 -26.54 1.83 48.23
CA ASN A 967 -25.08 1.98 48.24
C ASN A 967 -24.52 1.06 47.15
N LEU A 968 -23.82 1.64 46.17
CA LEU A 968 -23.15 0.94 45.09
C LEU A 968 -21.63 1.12 45.27
N ASN A 969 -20.86 0.12 44.87
CA ASN A 969 -19.40 0.12 44.97
C ASN A 969 -18.78 -0.50 43.70
N THR A 970 -17.48 -0.30 43.56
CA THR A 970 -16.65 -0.75 42.43
C THR A 970 -16.28 -2.25 42.52
N VAL A 971 -16.26 -2.82 43.73
CA VAL A 971 -15.77 -4.19 43.97
C VAL A 971 -16.83 -5.27 43.68
N SER A 972 -18.03 -5.14 44.26
CA SER A 972 -19.07 -6.19 44.23
C SER A 972 -20.42 -5.63 43.79
N PRO A 973 -21.11 -6.29 42.82
CA PRO A 973 -22.38 -5.81 42.33
C PRO A 973 -23.44 -5.82 43.42
N THR A 974 -24.11 -4.69 43.60
CA THR A 974 -25.25 -4.60 44.52
C THR A 974 -26.53 -4.99 43.81
N MET A 975 -27.30 -5.93 44.36
CA MET A 975 -28.54 -6.40 43.74
C MET A 975 -29.75 -5.51 44.08
N VAL A 976 -30.42 -5.01 43.05
CA VAL A 976 -31.71 -4.32 43.12
C VAL A 976 -32.78 -5.17 42.43
N ASN A 977 -33.62 -5.82 43.23
CA ASN A 977 -34.65 -6.72 42.73
C ASN A 977 -36.04 -6.06 42.77
N PHE A 978 -36.52 -5.51 41.65
CA PHE A 978 -37.85 -4.89 41.55
C PHE A 978 -39.01 -5.90 41.49
N ILE A 979 -38.71 -7.17 41.22
CA ILE A 979 -39.69 -8.27 41.22
C ILE A 979 -40.13 -8.56 42.66
N ALA A 980 -39.23 -8.45 43.62
CA ALA A 980 -39.53 -8.68 45.02
C ALA A 980 -40.47 -7.59 45.58
N LYS A 981 -41.57 -8.02 46.20
CA LYS A 981 -42.53 -7.11 46.84
C LYS A 981 -41.97 -6.35 48.03
N THR A 982 -40.95 -6.91 48.67
CA THR A 982 -40.22 -6.29 49.77
C THR A 982 -39.40 -5.08 49.33
N THR A 983 -39.07 -4.97 48.05
CA THR A 983 -38.30 -3.83 47.52
C THR A 983 -39.17 -2.58 47.53
N ALA A 984 -38.85 -1.63 48.40
CA ALA A 984 -39.58 -0.37 48.45
C ALA A 984 -39.27 0.45 47.18
N THR A 985 -40.31 0.94 46.50
CA THR A 985 -40.19 1.77 45.29
C THR A 985 -40.67 3.18 45.54
N TRP A 986 -40.15 4.12 44.76
CA TRP A 986 -40.60 5.51 44.81
C TRP A 986 -42.08 5.60 44.43
N GLY A 987 -42.82 6.44 45.15
CA GLY A 987 -44.27 6.61 44.99
C GLY A 987 -45.12 5.42 45.46
N GLU A 988 -46.43 5.64 45.53
CA GLU A 988 -47.40 4.61 45.90
C GLU A 988 -47.82 3.85 44.63
N TYR A 989 -47.66 2.52 44.61
CA TYR A 989 -47.97 1.65 43.46
C TYR A 989 -47.13 1.90 42.20
N GLY A 990 -45.83 2.22 42.36
CA GLY A 990 -44.88 2.37 41.24
C GLY A 990 -44.69 1.14 40.34
N ARG A 991 -45.29 0.00 40.71
CA ARG A 991 -45.30 -1.25 39.94
C ARG A 991 -46.64 -1.98 40.14
N TYR A 992 -47.01 -2.81 39.17
CA TYR A 992 -48.20 -3.65 39.23
C TYR A 992 -47.97 -4.84 40.17
N ASP A 993 -48.96 -5.09 41.04
CA ASP A 993 -49.02 -6.26 41.88
C ASP A 993 -50.30 -7.07 41.58
N PRO A 994 -50.20 -8.20 40.85
CA PRO A 994 -51.36 -8.98 40.43
C PRO A 994 -52.11 -9.68 41.59
N SER A 995 -51.57 -9.74 42.81
CA SER A 995 -52.28 -10.37 43.93
C SER A 995 -51.71 -9.98 45.29
N ALA A 996 -52.54 -9.82 46.32
CA ALA A 996 -52.06 -9.71 47.70
C ALA A 996 -51.33 -10.97 48.25
N ALA A 997 -51.20 -12.04 47.45
CA ALA A 997 -50.69 -13.36 47.89
C ALA A 997 -49.63 -14.02 46.99
N GLY A 998 -49.31 -13.48 45.81
CA GLY A 998 -48.21 -13.93 44.94
C GLY A 998 -46.89 -13.20 45.24
N SER A 999 -45.75 -13.74 44.80
CA SER A 999 -44.40 -13.21 45.14
C SER A 999 -43.82 -12.21 44.13
N THR A 1000 -44.48 -11.98 42.99
CA THR A 1000 -43.90 -11.29 41.82
C THR A 1000 -44.59 -9.95 41.57
N ALA A 1001 -43.80 -8.88 41.48
CA ALA A 1001 -44.24 -7.57 41.02
C ALA A 1001 -43.75 -7.28 39.60
N LEU A 1002 -44.51 -6.49 38.83
CA LEU A 1002 -44.31 -6.28 37.39
C LEU A 1002 -44.33 -4.77 37.06
N LEU A 1003 -43.61 -4.31 36.03
CA LEU A 1003 -43.81 -2.95 35.52
C LEU A 1003 -45.19 -2.82 34.87
N TRP A 1004 -45.86 -1.69 35.07
CA TRP A 1004 -47.17 -1.41 34.45
C TRP A 1004 -47.04 -1.29 32.94
N ALA A 1005 -47.80 -2.08 32.18
CA ALA A 1005 -47.85 -1.97 30.73
C ALA A 1005 -48.73 -0.79 30.27
N GLY A 1006 -48.63 -0.44 28.99
CA GLY A 1006 -49.62 0.40 28.32
C GLY A 1006 -49.25 1.87 28.11
N ASN A 1007 -48.01 2.28 28.37
CA ASN A 1007 -47.52 3.63 28.07
C ASN A 1007 -47.07 3.71 26.60
N ALA A 1008 -48.00 3.48 25.67
CA ALA A 1008 -47.72 3.29 24.25
C ALA A 1008 -47.20 4.57 23.57
N ASN A 1009 -47.64 5.74 24.06
CA ASN A 1009 -47.22 7.05 23.54
C ASN A 1009 -46.00 7.64 24.26
N ILE A 1010 -45.44 6.90 25.21
CA ILE A 1010 -44.25 7.25 25.99
C ILE A 1010 -44.38 8.61 26.73
N ASP A 1011 -45.58 9.00 27.15
CA ASP A 1011 -45.84 10.30 27.79
C ASP A 1011 -45.76 10.27 29.34
N LYS A 1012 -45.27 9.15 29.89
CA LYS A 1012 -45.13 8.85 31.33
C LYS A 1012 -46.46 8.60 32.03
N ARG A 1013 -47.54 8.35 31.28
CA ARG A 1013 -48.87 8.06 31.82
C ARG A 1013 -49.48 6.89 31.06
N VAL A 1014 -50.41 6.22 31.71
CA VAL A 1014 -51.27 5.23 31.06
C VAL A 1014 -52.70 5.73 31.15
N ILE A 1015 -53.28 5.98 29.97
CA ILE A 1015 -54.61 6.57 29.80
C ILE A 1015 -55.43 5.70 28.84
N ALA A 1016 -56.41 4.99 29.38
CA ALA A 1016 -57.30 4.14 28.57
C ALA A 1016 -58.31 4.95 27.75
N ASN A 1017 -58.78 6.07 28.28
CA ASN A 1017 -59.82 6.89 27.65
C ASN A 1017 -59.66 8.37 28.00
N GLY A 1018 -59.79 9.25 26.99
CA GLY A 1018 -59.66 10.70 27.14
C GLY A 1018 -58.73 11.32 26.10
N GLN A 1019 -58.35 12.58 26.32
CA GLN A 1019 -57.37 13.27 25.49
C GLN A 1019 -55.97 12.66 25.72
N ASN A 1020 -55.24 12.43 24.63
CA ASN A 1020 -53.92 11.76 24.63
C ASN A 1020 -53.96 10.33 25.18
N ALA A 1021 -55.10 9.64 25.05
CA ALA A 1021 -55.20 8.23 25.42
C ALA A 1021 -54.27 7.37 24.56
N ASP A 1022 -53.51 6.47 25.19
CA ASP A 1022 -52.65 5.48 24.55
C ASP A 1022 -53.43 4.60 23.55
N THR A 1023 -54.69 4.31 23.86
CA THR A 1023 -55.59 3.56 22.97
C THR A 1023 -55.83 4.28 21.64
N THR A 1024 -55.74 5.61 21.60
CA THR A 1024 -55.85 6.39 20.36
C THR A 1024 -54.60 6.22 19.50
N LEU A 1025 -53.42 6.13 20.12
CA LEU A 1025 -52.19 5.86 19.38
C LEU A 1025 -52.22 4.44 18.80
N ILE A 1026 -52.61 3.43 19.60
CA ILE A 1026 -52.79 2.04 19.13
C ILE A 1026 -53.74 2.00 17.92
N LEU A 1027 -54.88 2.72 17.99
CA LEU A 1027 -55.80 2.81 16.86
C LEU A 1027 -55.16 3.46 15.62
N GLY A 1028 -54.46 4.58 15.82
CA GLY A 1028 -53.79 5.30 14.73
C GLY A 1028 -52.75 4.43 14.02
N THR A 1029 -51.95 3.71 14.79
CA THR A 1029 -50.89 2.81 14.28
C THR A 1029 -51.46 1.61 13.53
N VAL A 1030 -52.68 1.15 13.82
CA VAL A 1030 -53.34 0.02 13.13
C VAL A 1030 -54.10 0.45 11.86
N LEU A 1031 -54.27 1.75 11.61
CA LEU A 1031 -54.97 2.29 10.42
C LEU A 1031 -54.11 2.82 9.24
N PRO A 1032 -52.81 2.45 9.04
CA PRO A 1032 -51.99 2.98 7.95
C PRO A 1032 -52.43 2.44 6.57
N LEU A 1033 -51.81 2.92 5.49
CA LEU A 1033 -52.17 2.64 4.09
C LEU A 1033 -52.22 1.14 3.75
N GLU A 1034 -51.40 0.32 4.41
CA GLU A 1034 -51.37 -1.14 4.22
C GLU A 1034 -52.62 -1.85 4.77
N ASN A 1035 -53.35 -1.22 5.70
CA ASN A 1035 -54.68 -1.65 6.14
C ASN A 1035 -55.74 -1.12 5.16
N LEU A 1036 -55.74 -1.66 3.95
CA LEU A 1036 -56.63 -1.27 2.84
C LEU A 1036 -58.13 -1.35 3.19
N SER A 1037 -58.48 -2.11 4.22
CA SER A 1037 -59.86 -2.28 4.70
C SER A 1037 -60.24 -1.36 5.85
N SER A 1038 -59.30 -0.57 6.37
CA SER A 1038 -59.43 0.23 7.61
C SER A 1038 -60.01 -0.59 8.77
N SER A 1039 -59.66 -1.88 8.83
CA SER A 1039 -60.17 -2.80 9.84
C SER A 1039 -59.49 -2.54 11.18
N THR A 1040 -60.27 -2.31 12.23
CA THR A 1040 -59.76 -2.19 13.60
C THR A 1040 -59.22 -3.51 14.17
N ASN A 1041 -59.47 -4.63 13.49
CA ASN A 1041 -58.93 -5.95 13.85
C ASN A 1041 -57.70 -6.31 13.00
N TYR A 1042 -57.15 -5.37 12.25
CA TYR A 1042 -55.91 -5.57 11.51
C TYR A 1042 -54.78 -5.90 12.50
N ARG A 1043 -53.94 -6.85 12.11
CA ARG A 1043 -52.83 -7.36 12.89
C ARG A 1043 -51.56 -6.76 12.31
N LEU A 1044 -50.96 -5.79 13.00
CA LEU A 1044 -49.75 -5.13 12.54
C LEU A 1044 -48.54 -5.77 13.24
N PRO A 1045 -47.75 -6.61 12.56
CA PRO A 1045 -46.54 -7.19 13.13
C PRO A 1045 -45.43 -6.13 13.25
N GLY A 1046 -44.56 -6.28 14.23
CA GLY A 1046 -43.33 -5.49 14.33
C GLY A 1046 -42.93 -5.11 15.74
N TYR A 1047 -41.76 -4.48 15.85
CA TYR A 1047 -41.21 -3.94 17.10
C TYR A 1047 -41.80 -2.56 17.40
N LEU A 1048 -43.02 -2.52 17.93
CA LEU A 1048 -43.80 -1.29 18.08
C LEU A 1048 -44.05 -0.94 19.55
N THR A 1049 -44.02 0.35 19.89
CA THR A 1049 -44.37 0.82 21.26
C THR A 1049 -45.85 0.56 21.59
N THR A 1050 -46.69 0.38 20.58
CA THR A 1050 -48.11 0.04 20.70
C THR A 1050 -48.39 -1.44 20.98
N ASP A 1051 -47.40 -2.32 20.85
CA ASP A 1051 -47.49 -3.73 21.23
C ASP A 1051 -47.28 -3.87 22.75
N THR A 1052 -48.33 -3.56 23.50
CA THR A 1052 -48.32 -3.52 24.97
C THR A 1052 -48.26 -4.90 25.61
N ASN A 1053 -48.71 -5.94 24.90
CA ASN A 1053 -48.69 -7.32 25.37
C ASN A 1053 -47.41 -8.08 24.95
N MET A 1054 -46.55 -7.44 24.13
CA MET A 1054 -45.25 -7.94 23.69
C MET A 1054 -45.32 -9.28 22.95
N ASP A 1055 -46.35 -9.48 22.14
CA ASP A 1055 -46.53 -10.67 21.30
C ASP A 1055 -46.03 -10.50 19.85
N GLY A 1056 -45.44 -9.33 19.56
CA GLY A 1056 -44.91 -8.95 18.25
C GLY A 1056 -45.97 -8.40 17.31
N VAL A 1057 -47.22 -8.22 17.77
CA VAL A 1057 -48.33 -7.80 16.92
C VAL A 1057 -49.23 -6.79 17.64
N THR A 1058 -49.26 -5.55 17.15
CA THR A 1058 -50.24 -4.57 17.62
C THR A 1058 -51.64 -4.87 17.04
N ILE A 1059 -52.64 -4.99 17.92
CA ILE A 1059 -54.06 -5.20 17.57
C ILE A 1059 -54.94 -4.27 18.41
N PHE A 1060 -55.82 -3.50 17.75
CA PHE A 1060 -56.75 -2.61 18.46
C PHE A 1060 -58.02 -3.33 18.95
N ALA A 1061 -58.64 -4.18 18.12
CA ALA A 1061 -59.86 -4.90 18.47
C ALA A 1061 -59.83 -6.38 18.04
N GLY A 1062 -60.42 -7.25 18.87
CA GLY A 1062 -60.38 -8.71 18.70
C GLY A 1062 -59.78 -9.43 19.91
N PRO A 1063 -59.59 -10.76 19.85
CA PRO A 1063 -58.88 -11.51 20.88
C PRO A 1063 -57.43 -11.04 21.02
N TYR A 1064 -56.90 -11.05 22.24
CA TYR A 1064 -55.51 -10.67 22.56
C TYR A 1064 -55.11 -9.26 22.10
N ASN A 1065 -56.07 -8.34 22.00
CA ASN A 1065 -55.76 -6.94 21.67
C ASN A 1065 -55.00 -6.23 22.80
N ASP A 1066 -54.19 -5.23 22.42
CA ASP A 1066 -53.37 -4.41 23.31
C ASP A 1066 -54.18 -3.49 24.21
N VAL A 1067 -55.34 -3.05 23.71
CA VAL A 1067 -56.24 -2.12 24.41
C VAL A 1067 -56.77 -2.72 25.72
N ASN A 1068 -57.01 -4.03 25.76
CA ASN A 1068 -57.59 -4.72 26.91
C ASN A 1068 -56.64 -4.76 28.12
N LEU A 1069 -55.35 -4.98 27.89
CA LEU A 1069 -54.35 -5.01 28.97
C LEU A 1069 -54.32 -3.65 29.66
N LEU A 1070 -54.16 -2.61 28.86
CA LEU A 1070 -54.14 -1.22 29.29
C LEU A 1070 -55.41 -0.80 30.03
N LEU A 1071 -56.59 -1.10 29.47
CA LEU A 1071 -57.87 -0.80 30.13
C LEU A 1071 -58.00 -1.57 31.46
N GLY A 1072 -57.54 -2.82 31.50
CA GLY A 1072 -57.46 -3.62 32.70
C GLY A 1072 -56.63 -2.94 33.79
N ASP A 1073 -55.45 -2.43 33.44
CA ASP A 1073 -54.56 -1.73 34.36
C ASP A 1073 -55.22 -0.50 34.96
N VAL A 1074 -55.81 0.35 34.12
CA VAL A 1074 -56.51 1.57 34.58
C VAL A 1074 -57.65 1.24 35.52
N LEU A 1075 -58.48 0.25 35.20
CA LEU A 1075 -59.65 -0.11 36.01
C LEU A 1075 -59.28 -0.82 37.31
N MET A 1076 -58.21 -1.60 37.31
CA MET A 1076 -57.77 -2.39 38.47
C MET A 1076 -56.75 -1.67 39.34
N HIS A 1077 -56.27 -0.49 38.93
CA HIS A 1077 -55.31 0.28 39.71
C HIS A 1077 -55.84 0.52 41.15
N PRO A 1078 -55.04 0.27 42.21
CA PRO A 1078 -55.50 0.36 43.60
C PRO A 1078 -56.11 1.72 43.99
N ASN A 1079 -55.59 2.82 43.44
CA ASN A 1079 -56.13 4.17 43.64
C ASN A 1079 -57.44 4.46 42.85
N ASN A 1080 -57.93 3.53 42.04
CA ASN A 1080 -59.19 3.61 41.28
C ASN A 1080 -60.30 2.68 41.87
N SER A 1081 -60.12 2.19 43.11
CA SER A 1081 -60.85 1.04 43.66
C SER A 1081 -62.28 1.27 44.17
N LEU A 1082 -62.70 2.51 44.46
CA LEU A 1082 -64.03 2.78 45.04
C LEU A 1082 -65.17 2.79 44.00
N ILE A 1083 -64.92 3.40 42.84
CA ILE A 1083 -65.79 3.38 41.65
C ILE A 1083 -64.84 3.45 40.44
N PRO A 1084 -64.47 2.30 39.84
CA PRO A 1084 -63.50 2.26 38.74
C PRO A 1084 -63.90 3.19 37.61
N ASN A 1085 -63.06 4.17 37.35
CA ASN A 1085 -63.24 5.15 36.29
C ASN A 1085 -62.27 4.84 35.15
N ALA A 1086 -62.79 4.61 33.93
CA ALA A 1086 -61.97 4.36 32.74
C ALA A 1086 -61.13 5.58 32.31
N ASN A 1087 -61.44 6.78 32.84
CA ASN A 1087 -60.66 8.00 32.62
C ASN A 1087 -59.62 8.24 33.73
N PHE A 1088 -59.40 7.26 34.63
CA PHE A 1088 -58.32 7.34 35.61
C PHE A 1088 -56.97 7.32 34.89
N ILE A 1089 -56.01 8.10 35.40
CA ILE A 1089 -54.68 8.23 34.82
C ILE A 1089 -53.70 7.59 35.78
N ILE A 1090 -53.00 6.57 35.32
CA ILE A 1090 -51.85 6.03 36.05
C ILE A 1090 -50.65 6.88 35.66
N ASN A 1091 -50.01 7.51 36.64
CA ASN A 1091 -48.80 8.30 36.41
C ASN A 1091 -47.57 7.47 36.78
N ARG A 1092 -46.49 7.61 35.99
CA ARG A 1092 -45.18 7.10 36.37
C ARG A 1092 -44.78 7.61 37.76
N GLN A 1093 -44.23 6.72 38.59
CA GLN A 1093 -43.77 7.04 39.94
C GLN A 1093 -42.24 7.26 39.99
N VAL A 1094 -41.64 7.68 38.88
CA VAL A 1094 -40.23 8.08 38.79
C VAL A 1094 -40.18 9.58 38.50
N PRO A 1095 -39.48 10.38 39.34
CA PRO A 1095 -39.41 11.84 39.22
C PRO A 1095 -39.03 12.40 37.84
#